data_AF-A0A7Y3DFZ3-F1
#
_entry.id   AF-A0A7Y3DFZ3-F1
#
_cell.length_a   1.000
_cell.length_b   1.000
_cell.length_c   1.000
_cell.angle_alpha   90.00
_cell.angle_beta   90.00
_cell.angle_gamma   90.00
#
_symmetry.space_group_name_H-M   'P 1'
#
loop_
_entity.id
_entity.type
_entity.pdbx_description
1 polymer ?
#
loop_
_entity_poly.entity_id
_entity_poly.type
_entity_poly.pdbx_seq_one_letter_code
_entity_poly.pdbx_strand_id
1 'polypeptide(L)'
;MIVDIPHTPGAQIALPEEFDRLYDIANNLWWAWDDEASELWARIDAQRWHDVQNPISFLQGVEPTTWESLSADARFIESYSKVVRRFDSYMAADDTWFEDQNFEMPGPIAYLCTEYGLQTRLPFYSGGLGVLAGDHLKTASDLGIPMLAVGLLYRRGYFRQAVDPGGGQQHYYPALDISRRPIHPIVGRGGSQLQVELDFPGRSVMATAWKLQVGRVPLIMLDTDVAENDPADRTITHHLYVRGRDMRLAQELVLGVGAVKVLRKLEITPAAWHVNEGHAAFSVLERTARRLREGTGFDEAQRQVRAKTLFTLHTPVPAGNERFDLGAVQRYTDYLFPEIDAATIAKLGRANEHDEGAFDMGALAIRFASYVNGVSARHGEVATQQWSHLIGGPADSVTNGVHVPTWIGHSINRVFTEAVGTDWPSHLTAQKKWEAIRDVPDDELWHAHLAQKNAMTRQVRRRQMAEFSRHGASPDVLREVRDMLPADRLTIGFARRFATYKRATLLLQDLPRLQAIMTNPERPVQFIFAGKAHPADTGGQELIRRVVELSQRPEFRGHLFFVEDYDMAVGRLLTGGCDVWLNNPVPPKEASGTSGMKSSMNGGLNLSVPDGWWAEGAHPGQNGWTFGPDGLEPHGDDSDAGGLYSLLENDVVPLFYDRDGDGVPKGWVQMMKEAIVTSVFDFSTHRMLMDYAAKAYFPLTTAGLEQ
;
A
#
# COMPACT_ATOMS: atom_id res chain seq x y z
N MET A 1 -0.45 -9.08 23.42
CA MET A 1 0.96 -9.64 23.40
C MET A 1 1.82 -8.95 22.32
N ILE A 2 2.87 -8.19 22.68
CA ILE A 2 3.83 -7.63 21.71
C ILE A 2 4.92 -8.66 21.41
N VAL A 3 5.18 -8.92 20.13
CA VAL A 3 6.28 -9.78 19.69
C VAL A 3 7.59 -9.00 19.82
N ASP A 4 8.40 -9.31 20.82
CA ASP A 4 9.74 -8.73 20.90
C ASP A 4 10.72 -9.51 20.01
N ILE A 5 11.49 -8.76 19.23
CA ILE A 5 12.55 -9.30 18.39
C ILE A 5 13.86 -8.66 18.82
N PRO A 6 14.84 -9.45 19.27
CA PRO A 6 16.12 -8.94 19.75
C PRO A 6 16.90 -8.31 18.59
N HIS A 7 17.42 -7.10 18.81
CA HIS A 7 18.11 -6.32 17.79
C HIS A 7 19.17 -5.42 18.43
N THR A 8 20.14 -4.97 17.64
CA THR A 8 21.10 -3.96 18.10
C THR A 8 20.45 -2.58 18.16
N PRO A 9 20.89 -1.67 19.05
CA PRO A 9 20.50 -0.27 18.99
C PRO A 9 20.84 0.36 17.64
N GLY A 10 20.07 1.37 17.25
CA GLY A 10 20.29 2.18 16.06
C GLY A 10 21.48 3.12 16.17
N ALA A 11 21.61 4.01 15.19
CA ALA A 11 22.62 5.07 15.21
C ALA A 11 22.50 5.91 16.48
N GLN A 12 23.62 6.16 17.17
CA GLN A 12 23.62 7.08 18.30
C GLN A 12 23.29 8.49 17.82
N ILE A 13 22.25 9.08 18.40
CA ILE A 13 21.82 10.45 18.14
C ILE A 13 22.11 11.24 19.42
N ALA A 14 22.91 12.29 19.32
CA ALA A 14 23.17 13.18 20.45
C ALA A 14 21.93 14.05 20.69
N LEU A 15 21.10 13.63 21.65
CA LEU A 15 19.92 14.37 22.11
C LEU A 15 20.18 14.86 23.54
N PRO A 16 19.67 16.05 23.91
CA PRO A 16 19.55 16.43 25.32
C PRO A 16 18.74 15.39 26.10
N GLU A 17 19.09 15.17 27.37
CA GLU A 17 18.44 14.17 28.24
C GLU A 17 16.92 14.36 28.31
N GLU A 18 16.45 15.60 28.34
CA GLU A 18 15.02 15.94 28.35
C GLU A 18 14.24 15.51 27.08
N PHE A 19 14.95 15.31 25.95
CA PHE A 19 14.36 14.96 24.65
C PHE A 19 14.73 13.55 24.18
N ASP A 20 15.24 12.70 25.07
CA ASP A 20 15.72 11.35 24.75
C ASP A 20 14.64 10.46 24.07
N ARG A 21 13.37 10.60 24.46
CA ARG A 21 12.24 9.84 23.88
C ARG A 21 11.99 10.10 22.41
N LEU A 22 12.53 11.19 21.84
CA LEU A 22 12.52 11.39 20.38
C LEU A 22 13.28 10.27 19.67
N TYR A 23 14.26 9.64 20.31
CA TYR A 23 14.95 8.47 19.77
C TYR A 23 14.00 7.27 19.61
N ASP A 24 13.20 6.97 20.62
CA ASP A 24 12.24 5.85 20.57
C ASP A 24 11.17 6.10 19.50
N ILE A 25 10.61 7.30 19.48
CA ILE A 25 9.61 7.72 18.51
C ILE A 25 10.21 7.67 17.11
N ALA A 26 11.43 8.19 16.89
CA ALA A 26 12.09 8.13 15.58
C ALA A 26 12.34 6.69 15.07
N ASN A 27 12.48 5.73 15.99
CA ASN A 27 12.73 4.31 15.69
C ASN A 27 11.47 3.44 15.59
N ASN A 28 10.27 4.01 15.73
CA ASN A 28 9.01 3.30 15.55
C ASN A 28 8.12 4.05 14.55
N LEU A 29 7.61 3.39 13.51
CA LEU A 29 6.83 4.08 12.47
C LEU A 29 5.49 4.67 12.93
N TRP A 30 5.05 4.43 14.16
CA TRP A 30 3.81 4.99 14.73
C TRP A 30 3.65 6.50 14.48
N TRP A 31 4.74 7.28 14.58
CA TRP A 31 4.69 8.72 14.32
C TRP A 31 4.17 9.07 12.92
N ALA A 32 4.29 8.16 11.94
CA ALA A 32 3.95 8.42 10.54
C ALA A 32 2.43 8.40 10.27
N TRP A 33 1.63 7.91 11.21
CA TRP A 33 0.16 7.97 11.12
C TRP A 33 -0.50 8.59 12.37
N ASP A 34 0.28 9.00 13.37
CA ASP A 34 -0.17 9.93 14.41
C ASP A 34 0.11 11.37 13.97
N ASP A 35 -0.95 12.17 13.90
CA ASP A 35 -0.92 13.52 13.33
C ASP A 35 -0.08 14.49 14.19
N GLU A 36 -0.24 14.45 15.52
CA GLU A 36 0.55 15.30 16.44
C GLU A 36 2.03 14.91 16.47
N ALA A 37 2.33 13.60 16.44
CA ALA A 37 3.70 13.12 16.34
C ALA A 37 4.36 13.50 15.00
N SER A 38 3.61 13.46 13.90
CA SER A 38 4.08 13.93 12.59
C SER A 38 4.36 15.44 12.57
N GLU A 39 3.53 16.25 13.22
CA GLU A 39 3.74 17.69 13.34
C GLU A 39 4.93 18.06 14.23
N LEU A 40 5.20 17.26 15.27
CA LEU A 40 6.27 17.52 16.23
C LEU A 40 7.62 17.73 15.52
N TRP A 41 7.91 16.96 14.47
CA TRP A 41 9.13 17.12 13.67
C TRP A 41 9.23 18.50 13.00
N ALA A 42 8.13 19.00 12.46
CA ALA A 42 8.08 20.32 11.83
C ALA A 42 8.17 21.46 12.87
N ARG A 43 7.74 21.22 14.11
CA ARG A 43 7.88 22.19 15.22
C ARG A 43 9.31 22.32 15.71
N ILE A 44 10.12 21.27 15.58
CA ILE A 44 11.56 21.31 15.88
C ILE A 44 12.29 22.16 14.83
N ASP A 45 12.12 21.83 13.55
CA ASP A 45 12.67 22.59 12.41
C ASP A 45 11.87 22.28 11.13
N ALA A 46 11.00 23.21 10.74
CA ALA A 46 10.10 23.04 9.60
C ALA A 46 10.84 22.89 8.26
N GLN A 47 11.91 23.66 8.04
CA GLN A 47 12.63 23.65 6.77
C GLN A 47 13.42 22.35 6.63
N ARG A 48 14.13 21.94 7.68
CA ARG A 48 14.87 20.68 7.67
C ARG A 48 13.95 19.47 7.56
N TRP A 49 12.82 19.47 8.27
CA TRP A 49 11.85 18.39 8.18
C TRP A 49 11.31 18.27 6.75
N HIS A 50 10.99 19.41 6.12
CA HIS A 50 10.54 19.46 4.74
C HIS A 50 11.55 18.81 3.76
N ASP A 51 12.85 19.06 3.95
CA ASP A 51 13.88 18.54 3.04
C ASP A 51 14.15 17.04 3.26
N VAL A 52 14.22 16.62 4.54
CA VAL A 52 14.70 15.28 4.92
C VAL A 52 13.57 14.25 5.04
N GLN A 53 12.46 14.61 5.69
CA GLN A 53 11.30 13.75 5.99
C GLN A 53 11.66 12.34 6.51
N ASN A 54 12.70 12.27 7.32
CA ASN A 54 13.20 11.07 7.97
C ASN A 54 13.68 11.44 9.38
N PRO A 55 13.04 10.97 10.46
CA PRO A 55 13.37 11.40 11.82
C PRO A 55 14.82 11.15 12.23
N ILE A 56 15.41 10.03 11.83
CA ILE A 56 16.80 9.69 12.18
C ILE A 56 17.78 10.70 11.55
N SER A 57 17.72 10.88 10.23
CA SER A 57 18.54 11.90 9.53
C SER A 57 18.23 13.33 9.98
N PHE A 58 16.97 13.59 10.35
CA PHE A 58 16.51 14.88 10.82
C PHE A 58 17.23 15.22 12.13
N LEU A 59 17.07 14.38 13.15
CA LEU A 59 17.66 14.57 14.48
C LEU A 59 19.18 14.62 14.44
N GLN A 60 19.84 13.83 13.59
CA GLN A 60 21.30 13.81 13.42
C GLN A 60 21.92 15.14 12.98
N GLY A 61 21.14 16.12 12.54
CA GLY A 61 21.69 17.45 12.25
C GLY A 61 20.79 18.60 12.68
N VAL A 62 20.01 18.40 13.74
CA VAL A 62 19.46 19.53 14.49
C VAL A 62 20.61 20.17 15.28
N GLU A 63 20.78 21.48 15.13
CA GLU A 63 21.85 22.23 15.79
C GLU A 63 21.63 22.31 17.32
N PRO A 64 22.68 22.27 18.15
CA PRO A 64 22.57 22.40 19.61
C PRO A 64 21.76 23.62 20.09
N THR A 65 21.91 24.76 19.40
CA THR A 65 21.17 26.00 19.73
C THR A 65 19.66 25.87 19.53
N THR A 66 19.22 25.01 18.60
CA THR A 66 17.79 24.73 18.40
C THR A 66 17.23 24.02 19.64
N TRP A 67 17.97 23.05 20.18
CA TRP A 67 17.57 22.37 21.40
C TRP A 67 17.47 23.33 22.59
N GLU A 68 18.47 24.17 22.82
CA GLU A 68 18.45 25.18 23.90
C GLU A 68 17.21 26.09 23.83
N SER A 69 16.83 26.49 22.61
CA SER A 69 15.61 27.29 22.40
C SER A 69 14.34 26.51 22.70
N LEU A 70 14.27 25.23 22.34
CA LEU A 70 13.11 24.37 22.56
C LEU A 70 12.93 24.02 24.04
N SER A 71 14.02 23.86 24.79
CA SER A 71 14.02 23.67 26.26
C SER A 71 13.44 24.87 27.01
N ALA A 72 13.47 26.07 26.41
CA ALA A 72 12.87 27.27 26.96
C ALA A 72 11.42 27.53 26.50
N ASP A 73 10.91 26.78 25.50
CA ASP A 73 9.56 26.95 24.97
C ASP A 73 8.56 26.00 25.66
N ALA A 74 7.82 26.55 26.63
CA ALA A 74 6.81 25.81 27.37
C ALA A 74 5.74 25.15 26.48
N ARG A 75 5.38 25.76 25.34
CA ARG A 75 4.38 25.19 24.41
C ARG A 75 4.94 23.99 23.65
N PHE A 76 6.22 24.04 23.29
CA PHE A 76 6.89 22.90 22.69
C PHE A 76 6.99 21.73 23.67
N ILE A 77 7.43 22.00 24.92
CA ILE A 77 7.55 20.98 25.96
C ILE A 77 6.20 20.29 26.22
N GLU A 78 5.11 21.06 26.29
CA GLU A 78 3.76 20.50 26.44
C GLU A 78 3.39 19.59 25.26
N SER A 79 3.65 20.04 24.03
CA SER A 79 3.39 19.27 22.80
C SER A 79 4.21 17.97 22.76
N TYR A 80 5.51 18.06 23.05
CA TYR A 80 6.42 16.91 23.16
C TYR A 80 5.93 15.92 24.22
N SER A 81 5.64 16.41 25.43
CA SER A 81 5.18 15.56 26.53
C SER A 81 3.85 14.88 26.22
N LYS A 82 2.95 15.55 25.49
CA LYS A 82 1.69 14.97 25.02
C LYS A 82 1.94 13.83 24.02
N VAL A 83 2.81 14.03 23.04
CA VAL A 83 3.19 12.99 22.07
C VAL A 83 3.84 11.80 22.76
N VAL A 84 4.75 12.02 23.71
CA VAL A 84 5.40 10.95 24.49
C VAL A 84 4.36 10.14 25.26
N ARG A 85 3.44 10.79 25.99
CA ARG A 85 2.36 10.08 26.71
C ARG A 85 1.49 9.27 25.76
N ARG A 86 1.13 9.82 24.59
CA ARG A 86 0.33 9.10 23.58
C ARG A 86 1.07 7.87 23.05
N PHE A 87 2.36 8.01 22.74
CA PHE A 87 3.19 6.90 22.29
C PHE A 87 3.26 5.80 23.35
N ASP A 88 3.52 6.17 24.61
CA ASP A 88 3.61 5.21 25.72
C ASP A 88 2.27 4.51 25.97
N SER A 89 1.18 5.28 26.02
CA SER A 89 -0.17 4.72 26.18
C SER A 89 -0.55 3.82 25.02
N TYR A 90 -0.22 4.17 23.78
CA TYR A 90 -0.41 3.29 22.64
C TYR A 90 0.42 2.02 22.84
N MET A 91 1.74 2.11 22.99
CA MET A 91 2.58 0.92 23.08
C MET A 91 2.23 0.00 24.27
N ALA A 92 1.70 0.52 25.37
CA ALA A 92 1.34 -0.24 26.57
C ALA A 92 -0.14 -0.65 26.67
N ALA A 93 -1.00 -0.26 25.72
CA ALA A 93 -2.45 -0.50 25.81
C ALA A 93 -2.79 -2.00 25.97
N ASP A 94 -3.64 -2.30 26.96
CA ASP A 94 -4.20 -3.61 27.28
C ASP A 94 -5.73 -3.67 27.02
N ASP A 95 -6.31 -2.58 26.53
CA ASP A 95 -7.72 -2.40 26.18
C ASP A 95 -7.95 -2.34 24.65
N THR A 96 -7.11 -3.04 23.89
CA THR A 96 -7.24 -3.09 22.42
C THR A 96 -8.41 -3.99 22.01
N TRP A 97 -8.91 -3.80 20.77
CA TRP A 97 -9.97 -4.65 20.21
C TRP A 97 -9.68 -6.15 20.31
N PHE A 98 -8.42 -6.56 20.11
CA PHE A 98 -8.02 -7.96 20.22
C PHE A 98 -8.14 -8.49 21.66
N GLU A 99 -7.73 -7.70 22.66
CA GLU A 99 -7.87 -8.07 24.07
C GLU A 99 -9.36 -8.20 24.46
N ASP A 100 -10.23 -7.34 23.93
CA ASP A 100 -11.69 -7.44 24.10
C ASP A 100 -12.29 -8.75 23.55
N GLN A 101 -11.64 -9.40 22.57
CA GLN A 101 -12.10 -10.69 22.04
C GLN A 101 -11.90 -11.85 23.04
N ASN A 102 -11.10 -11.65 24.10
CA ASN A 102 -10.75 -12.71 25.06
C ASN A 102 -10.25 -14.00 24.38
N PHE A 103 -9.53 -13.87 23.25
CA PHE A 103 -9.04 -14.99 22.46
C PHE A 103 -7.56 -15.25 22.73
N GLU A 104 -7.23 -16.46 23.20
CA GLU A 104 -5.84 -16.83 23.48
C GLU A 104 -5.15 -17.36 22.21
N MET A 105 -4.15 -16.61 21.73
CA MET A 105 -3.31 -17.02 20.61
C MET A 105 -2.05 -17.74 21.12
N PRO A 106 -1.75 -18.98 20.67
CA PRO A 106 -0.55 -19.72 21.09
C PRO A 106 0.75 -19.17 20.49
N GLY A 107 0.64 -18.19 19.58
CA GLY A 107 1.75 -17.50 18.93
C GLY A 107 1.25 -16.43 17.98
N PRO A 108 2.14 -15.62 17.39
CA PRO A 108 1.73 -14.54 16.49
C PRO A 108 1.29 -15.07 15.12
N ILE A 109 0.58 -14.22 14.38
CA ILE A 109 0.38 -14.39 12.94
C ILE A 109 1.68 -14.03 12.21
N ALA A 110 2.16 -14.91 11.32
CA ALA A 110 3.25 -14.61 10.41
C ALA A 110 2.70 -14.11 9.07
N TYR A 111 2.76 -12.80 8.83
CA TYR A 111 2.30 -12.16 7.61
C TYR A 111 3.44 -12.01 6.59
N LEU A 112 3.39 -12.78 5.51
CA LEU A 112 4.45 -12.82 4.49
C LEU A 112 4.02 -12.03 3.25
N CYS A 113 4.82 -11.04 2.87
CA CYS A 113 4.60 -10.27 1.65
C CYS A 113 5.92 -9.85 1.01
N THR A 114 5.90 -9.69 -0.33
CA THR A 114 7.08 -9.21 -1.05
C THR A 114 7.27 -7.70 -0.94
N GLU A 115 6.23 -6.92 -0.61
CA GLU A 115 6.32 -5.47 -0.52
C GLU A 115 5.56 -4.89 0.68
N TYR A 116 6.03 -3.75 1.21
CA TYR A 116 5.43 -3.03 2.35
C TYR A 116 5.50 -1.51 2.15
N GLY A 117 4.33 -0.89 1.93
CA GLY A 117 4.13 0.55 1.78
C GLY A 117 3.87 1.21 3.11
N LEU A 118 4.96 1.48 3.85
CA LEU A 118 4.87 1.95 5.25
C LEU A 118 4.92 3.48 5.35
N GLN A 119 5.92 4.08 4.71
CA GLN A 119 6.21 5.52 4.73
C GLN A 119 7.00 5.92 3.47
N THR A 120 6.81 7.14 2.98
CA THR A 120 7.33 7.67 1.69
C THR A 120 8.84 7.52 1.45
N ARG A 121 9.68 7.55 2.49
CA ARG A 121 11.15 7.46 2.43
C ARG A 121 11.67 6.02 2.58
N LEU A 122 10.79 5.04 2.70
CA LEU A 122 11.10 3.61 2.69
C LEU A 122 10.69 3.01 1.33
N PRO A 123 11.63 2.53 0.51
CA PRO A 123 11.35 2.18 -0.88
C PRO A 123 10.94 0.71 -1.05
N PHE A 124 10.24 0.13 -0.08
CA PHE A 124 9.93 -1.30 0.00
C PHE A 124 8.63 -1.70 -0.69
N TYR A 125 8.10 -0.86 -1.58
CA TYR A 125 6.87 -1.13 -2.31
C TYR A 125 6.88 -0.49 -3.70
N SER A 126 5.99 -0.98 -4.55
CA SER A 126 5.78 -0.49 -5.91
C SER A 126 4.33 -0.09 -6.19
N GLY A 127 3.35 -0.70 -5.51
CA GLY A 127 1.95 -0.58 -5.89
C GLY A 127 0.97 -0.85 -4.75
N GLY A 128 -0.26 -1.23 -5.13
CA GLY A 128 -1.39 -1.39 -4.23
C GLY A 128 -1.22 -2.54 -3.23
N LEU A 129 -0.56 -3.64 -3.61
CA LEU A 129 -0.29 -4.78 -2.73
C LEU A 129 0.54 -4.35 -1.51
N GLY A 130 1.63 -3.62 -1.74
CA GLY A 130 2.52 -3.16 -0.69
C GLY A 130 1.85 -2.09 0.18
N VAL A 131 1.11 -1.17 -0.43
CA VAL A 131 0.33 -0.19 0.35
C VAL A 131 -0.70 -0.88 1.25
N LEU A 132 -1.40 -1.89 0.75
CA LEU A 132 -2.31 -2.69 1.56
C LEU A 132 -1.56 -3.42 2.67
N ALA A 133 -0.44 -4.08 2.38
CA ALA A 133 0.38 -4.75 3.38
C ALA A 133 0.84 -3.79 4.48
N GLY A 134 1.22 -2.56 4.13
CA GLY A 134 1.58 -1.53 5.11
C GLY A 134 0.40 -1.08 5.97
N ASP A 135 -0.76 -0.84 5.37
CA ASP A 135 -1.99 -0.49 6.10
C ASP A 135 -2.48 -1.66 6.99
N HIS A 136 -2.26 -2.91 6.55
CA HIS A 136 -2.54 -4.12 7.31
C HIS A 136 -1.69 -4.18 8.59
N LEU A 137 -0.39 -3.90 8.51
CA LEU A 137 0.48 -3.88 9.71
C LEU A 137 0.11 -2.76 10.67
N LYS A 138 -0.24 -1.57 10.16
CA LYS A 138 -0.67 -0.44 10.99
C LYS A 138 -1.95 -0.77 11.76
N THR A 139 -2.95 -1.32 11.08
CA THR A 139 -4.18 -1.73 11.75
C THR A 139 -3.99 -2.94 12.67
N ALA A 140 -3.15 -3.91 12.31
CA ALA A 140 -2.83 -5.00 13.23
C ALA A 140 -2.20 -4.46 14.51
N SER A 141 -1.36 -3.43 14.38
CA SER A 141 -0.85 -2.67 15.51
C SER A 141 -2.00 -2.01 16.29
N ASP A 142 -2.86 -1.21 15.65
CA ASP A 142 -3.95 -0.48 16.33
C ASP A 142 -4.91 -1.40 17.09
N LEU A 143 -5.34 -2.49 16.45
CA LEU A 143 -6.26 -3.48 17.02
C LEU A 143 -5.59 -4.40 18.06
N GLY A 144 -4.27 -4.36 18.21
CA GLY A 144 -3.54 -5.22 19.14
C GLY A 144 -3.41 -6.69 18.70
N ILE A 145 -3.66 -7.00 17.42
CA ILE A 145 -3.58 -8.37 16.90
C ILE A 145 -2.12 -8.85 16.97
N PRO A 146 -1.82 -9.97 17.65
CA PRO A 146 -0.46 -10.52 17.75
C PRO A 146 0.05 -10.92 16.36
N MET A 147 0.88 -10.08 15.77
CA MET A 147 1.36 -10.24 14.39
C MET A 147 2.83 -9.88 14.30
N LEU A 148 3.54 -10.58 13.43
CA LEU A 148 4.81 -10.16 12.87
C LEU A 148 4.73 -10.26 11.34
N ALA A 149 5.58 -9.50 10.66
CA ALA A 149 5.67 -9.52 9.22
C ALA A 149 7.05 -9.97 8.75
N VAL A 150 7.12 -10.59 7.56
CA VAL A 150 8.40 -10.96 6.93
C VAL A 150 8.42 -10.54 5.46
N GLY A 151 9.47 -9.81 5.07
CA GLY A 151 9.74 -9.35 3.71
C GLY A 151 11.21 -9.40 3.33
N LEU A 152 11.58 -8.70 2.25
CA LEU A 152 12.96 -8.52 1.81
C LEU A 152 13.41 -7.07 1.99
N LEU A 153 14.69 -6.88 2.32
CA LEU A 153 15.30 -5.56 2.47
C LEU A 153 15.83 -5.06 1.13
N TYR A 154 14.97 -4.45 0.32
CA TYR A 154 15.39 -3.95 -0.99
C TYR A 154 16.35 -2.76 -0.89
N ARG A 155 17.64 -2.99 -1.15
CA ARG A 155 18.71 -1.97 -1.07
C ARG A 155 18.52 -0.80 -2.04
N ARG A 156 17.73 -0.95 -3.10
CA ARG A 156 17.43 0.08 -4.11
C ARG A 156 15.93 0.27 -4.35
N GLY A 157 15.09 -0.52 -3.68
CA GLY A 157 13.64 -0.50 -3.83
C GLY A 157 13.17 -0.78 -5.25
N TYR A 158 12.04 -0.16 -5.63
CA TYR A 158 11.54 -0.22 -7.01
C TYR A 158 12.34 0.71 -7.93
N PHE A 159 11.80 1.86 -8.33
CA PHE A 159 12.56 2.93 -8.96
C PHE A 159 11.95 4.29 -8.65
N ARG A 160 12.80 5.32 -8.68
CA ARG A 160 12.40 6.74 -8.76
C ARG A 160 12.19 7.10 -10.22
N GLN A 161 11.04 7.69 -10.51
CA GLN A 161 10.66 8.08 -11.87
C GLN A 161 11.10 9.51 -12.14
N ALA A 162 11.64 9.77 -13.32
CA ALA A 162 11.56 11.10 -13.90
C ALA A 162 10.96 10.99 -15.29
N VAL A 163 10.34 12.05 -15.77
CA VAL A 163 9.87 12.16 -17.15
C VAL A 163 10.74 13.16 -17.88
N ASP A 164 11.17 12.81 -19.09
CA ASP A 164 11.92 13.72 -19.97
C ASP A 164 10.97 14.64 -20.77
N PRO A 165 11.48 15.70 -21.44
CA PRO A 165 10.61 16.63 -22.18
C PRO A 165 9.74 15.99 -23.25
N GLY A 166 10.15 14.83 -23.80
CA GLY A 166 9.39 14.07 -24.79
C GLY A 166 8.36 13.12 -24.18
N GLY A 167 8.19 13.10 -22.87
CA GLY A 167 7.27 12.18 -22.17
C GLY A 167 7.86 10.80 -21.88
N GLY A 168 9.16 10.59 -22.11
CA GLY A 168 9.84 9.32 -21.85
C GLY A 168 10.07 9.10 -20.35
N GLN A 169 9.68 7.93 -19.85
CA GLN A 169 9.90 7.54 -18.45
C GLN A 169 11.34 7.07 -18.22
N GLN A 170 12.06 7.76 -17.33
CA GLN A 170 13.40 7.41 -16.87
C GLN A 170 13.34 6.69 -15.51
N HIS A 171 14.23 5.71 -15.29
CA HIS A 171 14.27 4.90 -14.06
C HIS A 171 15.58 5.13 -13.29
N TYR A 172 15.47 5.60 -12.05
CA TYR A 172 16.61 5.79 -11.14
C TYR A 172 16.52 4.87 -9.93
N TYR A 173 17.64 4.28 -9.51
CA TYR A 173 17.72 3.28 -8.45
C TYR A 173 18.67 3.72 -7.33
N PRO A 174 18.31 4.76 -6.56
CA PRO A 174 19.15 5.25 -5.47
C PRO A 174 19.34 4.15 -4.42
N ALA A 175 20.57 4.01 -3.93
CA ALA A 175 20.86 3.09 -2.84
C ALA A 175 20.25 3.60 -1.52
N LEU A 176 19.71 2.69 -0.74
CA LEU A 176 19.19 2.93 0.60
C LEU A 176 20.36 2.98 1.59
N ASP A 177 20.54 4.13 2.23
CA ASP A 177 21.42 4.24 3.38
C ASP A 177 20.68 3.77 4.65
N ILE A 178 20.92 2.52 5.05
CA ILE A 178 20.30 1.88 6.21
C ILE A 178 20.68 2.60 7.52
N SER A 179 21.90 3.15 7.62
CA SER A 179 22.37 3.82 8.85
C SER A 179 21.53 5.05 9.23
N ARG A 180 20.75 5.55 8.28
CA ARG A 180 19.84 6.70 8.38
C ARG A 180 18.38 6.28 8.40
N ARG A 181 18.08 5.04 8.77
CA ARG A 181 16.72 4.47 8.79
C ARG A 181 16.49 3.78 10.13
N PRO A 182 15.23 3.67 10.58
CA PRO A 182 14.86 2.94 11.78
C PRO A 182 14.89 1.42 11.54
N ILE A 183 15.98 0.92 10.96
CA ILE A 183 16.15 -0.47 10.53
C ILE A 183 17.38 -1.03 11.24
N HIS A 184 17.17 -2.06 12.06
CA HIS A 184 18.17 -2.54 13.00
C HIS A 184 18.55 -4.00 12.75
N PRO A 185 19.84 -4.36 12.80
CA PRO A 185 20.27 -5.76 12.77
C PRO A 185 19.55 -6.58 13.85
N ILE A 186 18.90 -7.68 13.46
CA ILE A 186 18.37 -8.66 14.41
C ILE A 186 19.54 -9.46 14.95
N VAL A 187 19.58 -9.68 16.27
CA VAL A 187 20.65 -10.48 16.89
C VAL A 187 20.17 -11.87 17.23
N GLY A 188 20.99 -12.88 16.95
CA GLY A 188 20.76 -14.24 17.39
C GLY A 188 21.20 -14.46 18.83
N ARG A 189 20.98 -15.69 19.35
CA ARG A 189 21.41 -16.09 20.71
C ARG A 189 22.90 -15.85 21.01
N GLY A 190 23.76 -15.86 19.98
CA GLY A 190 25.20 -15.63 20.11
C GLY A 190 25.62 -14.15 20.15
N GLY A 191 24.67 -13.20 20.13
CA GLY A 191 24.94 -11.77 20.11
C GLY A 191 25.39 -11.21 18.75
N SER A 192 25.72 -12.07 17.78
CA SER A 192 25.97 -11.69 16.40
C SER A 192 24.67 -11.45 15.64
N GLN A 193 24.75 -10.70 14.53
CA GLN A 193 23.62 -10.53 13.63
C GLN A 193 23.11 -11.89 13.16
N LEU A 194 21.81 -12.11 13.25
CA LEU A 194 21.16 -13.34 12.85
C LEU A 194 21.29 -13.51 11.34
N GLN A 195 21.80 -14.67 10.93
CA GLN A 195 21.91 -15.06 9.54
C GLN A 195 21.19 -16.40 9.29
N VAL A 196 20.67 -16.61 8.10
CA VAL A 196 20.09 -17.87 7.63
C VAL A 196 20.70 -18.26 6.28
N GLU A 197 20.94 -19.55 6.09
CA GLU A 197 21.57 -20.09 4.89
C GLU A 197 20.54 -20.83 4.02
N LEU A 198 20.63 -20.66 2.71
CA LEU A 198 19.83 -21.34 1.70
C LEU A 198 20.75 -22.08 0.73
N ASP A 199 20.53 -23.38 0.59
CA ASP A 199 21.34 -24.26 -0.25
C ASP A 199 20.85 -24.19 -1.71
N PHE A 200 21.48 -23.33 -2.50
CA PHE A 200 21.19 -23.19 -3.93
C PHE A 200 22.06 -24.16 -4.76
N PRO A 201 21.74 -24.36 -6.05
CA PRO A 201 22.49 -25.29 -6.90
C PRO A 201 23.98 -24.92 -6.98
N GLY A 202 24.83 -25.74 -6.37
CA GLY A 202 26.29 -25.58 -6.36
C GLY A 202 26.84 -24.47 -5.46
N ARG A 203 26.01 -23.84 -4.61
CA ARG A 203 26.43 -22.73 -3.73
C ARG A 203 25.45 -22.47 -2.59
N SER A 204 25.92 -21.87 -1.50
CA SER A 204 25.08 -21.39 -0.42
C SER A 204 24.81 -19.89 -0.55
N VAL A 205 23.57 -19.46 -0.27
CA VAL A 205 23.20 -18.05 -0.13
C VAL A 205 22.92 -17.74 1.34
N MET A 206 23.67 -16.80 1.89
CA MET A 206 23.43 -16.27 3.23
C MET A 206 22.46 -15.08 3.17
N ALA A 207 21.51 -15.02 4.10
CA ALA A 207 20.65 -13.86 4.30
C ALA A 207 20.73 -13.40 5.76
N THR A 208 21.03 -12.12 5.98
CA THR A 208 20.94 -11.48 7.30
C THR A 208 19.52 -11.00 7.58
N ALA A 209 19.16 -10.92 8.86
CA ALA A 209 17.85 -10.45 9.28
C ALA A 209 17.93 -9.04 9.90
N TRP A 210 16.95 -8.21 9.55
CA TRP A 210 16.81 -6.82 10.00
C TRP A 210 15.39 -6.57 10.52
N LYS A 211 15.24 -5.70 11.50
CA LYS A 211 13.98 -5.32 12.15
C LYS A 211 13.62 -3.89 11.81
N LEU A 212 12.36 -3.67 11.46
CA LEU A 212 11.71 -2.36 11.40
C LEU A 212 10.44 -2.42 12.26
N GLN A 213 10.25 -1.48 13.18
CA GLN A 213 9.11 -1.50 14.09
C GLN A 213 7.93 -0.67 13.52
N VAL A 214 6.77 -1.31 13.34
CA VAL A 214 5.53 -0.69 12.83
C VAL A 214 4.51 -0.67 13.96
N GLY A 215 4.55 0.36 14.80
CA GLY A 215 3.74 0.40 16.02
C GLY A 215 4.11 -0.78 16.92
N ARG A 216 3.16 -1.67 17.19
CA ARG A 216 3.31 -2.91 17.96
C ARG A 216 3.79 -4.11 17.11
N VAL A 217 3.77 -3.99 15.78
CA VAL A 217 4.09 -5.09 14.86
C VAL A 217 5.54 -5.00 14.37
N PRO A 218 6.40 -6.00 14.64
CA PRO A 218 7.73 -6.05 14.05
C PRO A 218 7.70 -6.58 12.61
N LEU A 219 8.39 -5.89 11.71
CA LEU A 219 8.69 -6.35 10.35
C LEU A 219 10.13 -6.85 10.28
N ILE A 220 10.29 -8.15 9.97
CA ILE A 220 11.57 -8.78 9.68
C ILE A 220 11.85 -8.65 8.18
N MET A 221 13.04 -8.18 7.81
CA MET A 221 13.46 -8.07 6.42
C MET A 221 14.75 -8.86 6.20
N LEU A 222 14.76 -9.72 5.19
CA LEU A 222 15.92 -10.53 4.82
C LEU A 222 16.79 -9.80 3.79
N ASP A 223 18.11 -9.85 3.97
CA ASP A 223 19.08 -9.16 3.14
C ASP A 223 20.23 -10.10 2.73
N THR A 224 20.42 -10.25 1.43
CA THR A 224 21.49 -11.05 0.83
C THR A 224 22.72 -10.23 0.47
N ASP A 225 22.69 -8.90 0.64
CA ASP A 225 23.83 -8.01 0.36
C ASP A 225 24.89 -8.09 1.46
N VAL A 226 25.49 -9.26 1.59
CA VAL A 226 26.57 -9.58 2.54
C VAL A 226 27.82 -10.01 1.79
N ALA A 227 29.00 -9.77 2.38
CA ALA A 227 30.28 -9.96 1.72
C ALA A 227 30.62 -11.43 1.46
N GLU A 228 30.01 -12.33 2.23
CA GLU A 228 30.17 -13.79 2.16
C GLU A 228 29.50 -14.39 0.91
N ASN A 229 28.52 -13.70 0.33
CA ASN A 229 27.82 -14.15 -0.86
C ASN A 229 28.59 -13.80 -2.14
N ASP A 230 28.39 -14.60 -3.19
CA ASP A 230 28.82 -14.24 -4.54
C ASP A 230 28.21 -12.88 -4.95
N PRO A 231 28.95 -12.02 -5.67
CA PRO A 231 28.43 -10.74 -6.16
C PRO A 231 27.06 -10.84 -6.86
N ALA A 232 26.76 -11.93 -7.58
CA ALA A 232 25.47 -12.14 -8.22
C ALA A 232 24.32 -12.32 -7.20
N ASP A 233 24.57 -13.01 -6.09
CA ASP A 233 23.56 -13.31 -5.06
C ASP A 233 23.24 -12.14 -4.14
N ARG A 234 24.22 -11.25 -3.97
CA ARG A 234 23.99 -9.98 -3.27
C ARG A 234 22.89 -9.16 -3.92
N THR A 235 22.72 -9.28 -5.24
CA THR A 235 21.71 -8.54 -5.99
C THR A 235 20.28 -9.06 -5.82
N ILE A 236 20.08 -10.25 -5.22
CA ILE A 236 18.74 -10.81 -4.93
C ILE A 236 17.89 -9.80 -4.15
N THR A 237 18.48 -9.09 -3.20
CA THR A 237 17.79 -8.10 -2.37
C THR A 237 18.07 -6.65 -2.79
N HIS A 238 18.51 -6.40 -4.03
CA HIS A 238 18.73 -5.03 -4.51
C HIS A 238 17.43 -4.37 -4.96
N HIS A 239 16.74 -4.97 -5.94
CA HIS A 239 15.62 -4.34 -6.62
C HIS A 239 14.30 -5.08 -6.37
N LEU A 240 13.24 -4.34 -6.10
CA LEU A 240 11.87 -4.87 -6.11
C LEU A 240 11.41 -5.06 -7.56
N TYR A 241 10.83 -6.21 -7.89
CA TYR A 241 10.36 -6.59 -9.25
C TYR A 241 11.43 -6.46 -10.34
N VAL A 242 12.48 -7.28 -10.25
CA VAL A 242 13.50 -7.43 -11.29
C VAL A 242 12.92 -7.97 -12.61
N ARG A 243 13.56 -7.63 -13.74
CA ARG A 243 13.15 -8.14 -15.06
C ARG A 243 13.47 -9.62 -15.27
N GLY A 244 14.52 -10.16 -14.63
CA GLY A 244 15.00 -11.52 -14.84
C GLY A 244 14.20 -12.57 -14.04
N ARG A 245 13.66 -13.58 -14.73
CA ARG A 245 12.86 -14.66 -14.11
C ARG A 245 13.66 -15.48 -13.08
N ASP A 246 14.93 -15.79 -13.35
CA ASP A 246 15.76 -16.55 -12.41
C ASP A 246 16.04 -15.78 -11.11
N MET A 247 16.34 -14.47 -11.24
CA MET A 247 16.53 -13.60 -10.07
C MET A 247 15.23 -13.44 -9.28
N ARG A 248 14.10 -13.35 -9.98
CA ARG A 248 12.77 -13.32 -9.36
C ARG A 248 12.46 -14.60 -8.59
N LEU A 249 12.78 -15.77 -9.15
CA LEU A 249 12.66 -17.06 -8.45
C LEU A 249 13.55 -17.10 -7.20
N ALA A 250 14.80 -16.63 -7.31
CA ALA A 250 15.70 -16.54 -6.16
C ALA A 250 15.17 -15.62 -5.05
N GLN A 251 14.53 -14.49 -5.40
CA GLN A 251 13.86 -13.61 -4.43
C GLN A 251 12.76 -14.33 -3.66
N GLU A 252 11.89 -15.06 -4.37
CA GLU A 252 10.76 -15.78 -3.76
C GLU A 252 11.23 -16.95 -2.89
N LEU A 253 12.33 -17.63 -3.28
CA LEU A 253 12.98 -18.64 -2.46
C LEU A 253 13.56 -18.03 -1.17
N VAL A 254 14.32 -16.93 -1.29
CA VAL A 254 14.86 -16.22 -0.11
C VAL A 254 13.75 -15.74 0.81
N LEU A 255 12.65 -15.19 0.27
CA LEU A 255 11.51 -14.76 1.06
C LEU A 255 10.83 -15.95 1.75
N GLY A 256 10.38 -16.95 0.98
CA GLY A 256 9.59 -18.06 1.50
C GLY A 256 10.38 -18.97 2.45
N VAL A 257 11.54 -19.49 1.99
CA VAL A 257 12.39 -20.39 2.79
C VAL A 257 13.05 -19.62 3.93
N GLY A 258 13.58 -18.43 3.65
CA GLY A 258 14.24 -17.60 4.64
C GLY A 258 13.29 -17.18 5.77
N ALA A 259 12.02 -16.89 5.49
CA ALA A 259 11.01 -16.60 6.52
C ALA A 259 10.86 -17.74 7.53
N VAL A 260 10.79 -18.99 7.06
CA VAL A 260 10.68 -20.15 7.96
C VAL A 260 11.95 -20.35 8.77
N LYS A 261 13.12 -20.18 8.14
CA LYS A 261 14.42 -20.34 8.81
C LYS A 261 14.65 -19.25 9.87
N VAL A 262 14.32 -17.99 9.60
CA VAL A 262 14.53 -16.88 10.56
C VAL A 262 13.61 -17.01 11.76
N LEU A 263 12.33 -17.30 11.56
CA LEU A 263 11.37 -17.47 12.67
C LEU A 263 11.76 -18.64 13.56
N ARG A 264 12.27 -19.74 12.99
CA ARG A 264 12.82 -20.85 13.76
C ARG A 264 14.04 -20.44 14.58
N LYS A 265 14.99 -19.71 14.00
CA LYS A 265 16.20 -19.26 14.73
C LYS A 265 15.86 -18.28 15.86
N LEU A 266 14.75 -17.55 15.73
CA LEU A 266 14.16 -16.70 16.77
C LEU A 266 13.24 -17.46 17.74
N GLU A 267 13.04 -18.77 17.53
CA GLU A 267 12.14 -19.61 18.33
C GLU A 267 10.69 -19.14 18.37
N ILE A 268 10.27 -18.44 17.31
CA ILE A 268 8.90 -18.00 17.13
C ILE A 268 8.14 -19.11 16.42
N THR A 269 7.05 -19.57 17.05
CA THR A 269 6.10 -20.51 16.44
C THR A 269 4.83 -19.76 16.07
N PRO A 270 4.58 -19.46 14.79
CA PRO A 270 3.37 -18.76 14.40
C PRO A 270 2.13 -19.63 14.60
N ALA A 271 1.05 -19.02 15.09
CA ALA A 271 -0.26 -19.65 15.19
C ALA A 271 -0.89 -19.88 13.81
N ALA A 272 -0.74 -18.90 12.92
CA ALA A 272 -1.11 -19.00 11.51
C ALA A 272 -0.11 -18.27 10.60
N TRP A 273 -0.08 -18.71 9.34
CA TRP A 273 0.77 -18.19 8.28
C TRP A 273 -0.12 -17.53 7.21
N HIS A 274 0.01 -16.23 7.05
CA HIS A 274 -0.68 -15.48 6.01
C HIS A 274 0.26 -15.28 4.83
N VAL A 275 0.04 -16.04 3.76
CA VAL A 275 0.74 -15.89 2.49
C VAL A 275 -0.03 -14.87 1.63
N ASN A 276 0.47 -13.64 1.56
CA ASN A 276 -0.18 -12.57 0.81
C ASN A 276 0.35 -12.52 -0.63
N GLU A 277 -0.44 -13.07 -1.57
CA GLU A 277 -0.05 -13.40 -2.95
C GLU A 277 1.08 -14.47 -3.04
N GLY A 278 1.25 -15.10 -4.20
CA GLY A 278 2.07 -16.32 -4.38
C GLY A 278 3.58 -16.18 -4.07
N HIS A 279 4.09 -14.96 -3.91
CA HIS A 279 5.52 -14.64 -3.76
C HIS A 279 6.25 -15.34 -2.61
N ALA A 280 5.52 -15.69 -1.55
CA ALA A 280 6.08 -16.36 -0.37
C ALA A 280 5.67 -17.84 -0.28
N ALA A 281 5.10 -18.42 -1.34
CA ALA A 281 4.56 -19.79 -1.29
C ALA A 281 5.64 -20.85 -1.07
N PHE A 282 6.92 -20.59 -1.38
CA PHE A 282 8.01 -21.50 -1.00
C PHE A 282 8.12 -21.75 0.52
N SER A 283 7.53 -20.90 1.36
CA SER A 283 7.42 -21.13 2.80
C SER A 283 6.65 -22.42 3.13
N VAL A 284 5.65 -22.81 2.32
CA VAL A 284 4.88 -24.05 2.56
C VAL A 284 5.72 -25.29 2.25
N LEU A 285 6.62 -25.22 1.26
CA LEU A 285 7.53 -26.31 0.95
C LEU A 285 8.60 -26.50 2.03
N GLU A 286 9.23 -25.43 2.51
CA GLU A 286 10.20 -25.53 3.62
C GLU A 286 9.54 -26.06 4.90
N ARG A 287 8.31 -25.62 5.22
CA ARG A 287 7.57 -26.17 6.36
C ARG A 287 7.25 -27.66 6.18
N THR A 288 6.92 -28.09 4.97
CA THR A 288 6.64 -29.50 4.64
C THR A 288 7.90 -30.35 4.73
N ALA A 289 8.98 -29.93 4.07
CA ALA A 289 10.27 -30.62 4.08
C ALA A 289 10.79 -30.82 5.51
N ARG A 290 10.59 -29.84 6.40
CA ARG A 290 10.93 -29.99 7.82
C ARG A 290 10.15 -31.09 8.52
N ARG A 291 8.83 -31.18 8.31
CA ARG A 291 8.01 -32.26 8.88
C ARG A 291 8.43 -33.63 8.34
N LEU A 292 8.81 -33.70 7.06
CA LEU A 292 9.38 -34.91 6.47
C LEU A 292 10.69 -35.33 7.15
N ARG A 293 11.61 -34.38 7.39
CA ARG A 293 12.84 -34.63 8.15
C ARG A 293 12.60 -35.08 9.59
N GLU A 294 11.48 -34.68 10.18
CA GLU A 294 11.02 -35.12 11.50
C GLU A 294 10.31 -36.49 11.47
N GLY A 295 10.21 -37.14 10.30
CA GLY A 295 9.66 -38.48 10.12
C GLY A 295 8.18 -38.54 9.77
N THR A 296 7.54 -37.39 9.50
CA THR A 296 6.14 -37.34 9.06
C THR A 296 6.02 -37.70 7.58
N GLY A 297 4.99 -38.45 7.17
CA GLY A 297 4.73 -38.72 5.75
C GLY A 297 4.20 -37.47 5.00
N PHE A 298 4.38 -37.40 3.68
CA PHE A 298 4.03 -36.22 2.88
C PHE A 298 2.58 -35.75 3.04
N ASP A 299 1.62 -36.67 2.94
CA ASP A 299 0.19 -36.31 3.06
C ASP A 299 -0.15 -35.72 4.43
N GLU A 300 0.46 -36.23 5.49
CA GLU A 300 0.26 -35.72 6.84
C GLU A 300 0.98 -34.37 7.05
N ALA A 301 2.21 -34.25 6.55
CA ALA A 301 2.95 -32.99 6.57
C ALA A 301 2.19 -31.89 5.81
N GLN A 302 1.64 -32.20 4.63
CA GLN A 302 0.82 -31.28 3.86
C GLN A 302 -0.44 -30.87 4.63
N ARG A 303 -1.15 -31.82 5.26
CA ARG A 303 -2.34 -31.50 6.09
C ARG A 303 -2.00 -30.57 7.23
N GLN A 304 -0.92 -30.83 7.97
CA GLN A 304 -0.48 -30.01 9.10
C GLN A 304 -0.06 -28.60 8.68
N VAL A 305 0.63 -28.48 7.53
CA VAL A 305 1.00 -27.18 6.96
C VAL A 305 -0.26 -26.44 6.50
N ARG A 306 -1.18 -27.14 5.84
CA ARG A 306 -2.46 -26.60 5.36
C ARG A 306 -3.31 -26.04 6.49
N ALA A 307 -3.43 -26.77 7.60
CA ALA A 307 -4.23 -26.41 8.77
C ALA A 307 -3.88 -25.04 9.37
N LYS A 308 -2.66 -24.54 9.18
CA LYS A 308 -2.17 -23.26 9.73
C LYS A 308 -1.90 -22.20 8.69
N THR A 309 -2.41 -22.34 7.47
CA THR A 309 -2.09 -21.43 6.35
C THR A 309 -3.35 -20.82 5.75
N LEU A 310 -3.33 -19.50 5.58
CA LEU A 310 -4.24 -18.78 4.71
C LEU A 310 -3.50 -18.17 3.52
N PHE A 311 -4.20 -18.05 2.41
CA PHE A 311 -3.70 -17.50 1.17
C PHE A 311 -4.67 -16.46 0.60
N THR A 312 -4.17 -15.24 0.35
CA THR A 312 -4.96 -14.18 -0.28
C THR A 312 -4.49 -13.97 -1.72
N LEU A 313 -5.45 -14.00 -2.65
CA LEU A 313 -5.27 -13.75 -4.07
C LEU A 313 -5.56 -12.27 -4.38
N HIS A 314 -4.64 -11.59 -5.08
CA HIS A 314 -4.84 -10.20 -5.54
C HIS A 314 -4.93 -10.08 -7.06
N THR A 315 -4.68 -11.18 -7.76
CA THR A 315 -4.55 -11.19 -9.21
C THR A 315 -5.89 -11.55 -9.89
N PRO A 316 -6.51 -10.61 -10.64
CA PRO A 316 -7.82 -10.85 -11.24
C PRO A 316 -7.75 -11.62 -12.58
N VAL A 317 -6.57 -11.76 -13.19
CA VAL A 317 -6.42 -12.38 -14.51
C VAL A 317 -5.34 -13.47 -14.50
N PRO A 318 -5.54 -14.63 -15.16
CA PRO A 318 -4.59 -15.74 -15.14
C PRO A 318 -3.17 -15.36 -15.60
N ALA A 319 -3.07 -14.46 -16.58
CA ALA A 319 -1.79 -13.97 -17.10
C ALA A 319 -1.00 -13.11 -16.09
N GLY A 320 -1.63 -12.65 -15.01
CA GLY A 320 -0.98 -11.93 -13.93
C GLY A 320 -0.41 -12.85 -12.85
N ASN A 321 -0.78 -14.14 -12.83
CA ASN A 321 -0.32 -15.07 -11.82
C ASN A 321 1.18 -15.35 -12.01
N GLU A 322 1.90 -15.42 -10.91
CA GLU A 322 3.34 -15.68 -10.91
C GLU A 322 3.61 -17.15 -11.31
N ARG A 323 4.25 -17.34 -12.47
CA ARG A 323 4.48 -18.66 -13.09
C ARG A 323 5.90 -18.85 -13.57
N PHE A 324 6.63 -19.80 -13.00
CA PHE A 324 8.01 -20.10 -13.42
C PHE A 324 8.07 -21.27 -14.40
N ASP A 325 9.20 -21.39 -15.12
CA ASP A 325 9.53 -22.63 -15.81
C ASP A 325 9.72 -23.75 -14.78
N LEU A 326 9.08 -24.90 -15.00
CA LEU A 326 9.12 -26.00 -14.04
C LEU A 326 10.54 -26.54 -13.85
N GLY A 327 11.33 -26.65 -14.93
CA GLY A 327 12.71 -27.12 -14.87
C GLY A 327 13.61 -26.18 -14.07
N ALA A 328 13.37 -24.87 -14.17
CA ALA A 328 14.04 -23.88 -13.34
C ALA A 328 13.69 -24.06 -11.85
N VAL A 329 12.41 -24.25 -11.50
CA VAL A 329 11.99 -24.50 -10.11
C VAL A 329 12.60 -25.79 -9.57
N GLN A 330 12.49 -26.89 -10.31
CA GLN A 330 13.02 -28.20 -9.93
C GLN A 330 14.52 -28.14 -9.62
N ARG A 331 15.28 -27.40 -10.43
CA ARG A 331 16.71 -27.20 -10.19
C ARG A 331 17.01 -26.65 -8.79
N TYR A 332 16.18 -25.76 -8.24
CA TYR A 332 16.37 -25.25 -6.87
C TYR A 332 15.75 -26.18 -5.83
N THR A 333 14.54 -26.70 -6.07
CA THR A 333 13.84 -27.55 -5.09
C THR A 333 14.53 -28.88 -4.85
N ASP A 334 15.25 -29.43 -5.83
CA ASP A 334 16.01 -30.67 -5.66
C ASP A 334 17.13 -30.55 -4.60
N TYR A 335 17.65 -29.34 -4.39
CA TYR A 335 18.67 -29.05 -3.37
C TYR A 335 18.06 -28.61 -2.06
N LEU A 336 17.02 -27.76 -2.11
CA LEU A 336 16.39 -27.20 -0.92
C LEU A 336 15.45 -28.19 -0.20
N PHE A 337 14.79 -29.06 -0.97
CA PHE A 337 13.77 -29.99 -0.50
C PHE A 337 14.00 -31.42 -1.05
N PRO A 338 15.19 -32.02 -0.85
CA PRO A 338 15.50 -33.35 -1.38
C PRO A 338 14.56 -34.45 -0.86
N GLU A 339 13.77 -34.18 0.19
CA GLU A 339 12.78 -35.08 0.74
C GLU A 339 11.48 -35.13 -0.07
N ILE A 340 11.26 -34.18 -0.99
CA ILE A 340 10.06 -34.12 -1.85
C ILE A 340 10.49 -34.45 -3.28
N ASP A 341 9.93 -35.52 -3.85
CA ASP A 341 10.30 -35.94 -5.20
C ASP A 341 9.83 -34.93 -6.27
N ALA A 342 10.55 -34.89 -7.38
CA ALA A 342 10.32 -33.92 -8.45
C ALA A 342 8.92 -34.02 -9.09
N ALA A 343 8.30 -35.20 -9.11
CA ALA A 343 6.96 -35.40 -9.65
C ALA A 343 5.90 -34.81 -8.70
N THR A 344 6.07 -34.97 -7.39
CA THR A 344 5.27 -34.29 -6.38
C THR A 344 5.40 -32.77 -6.48
N ILE A 345 6.63 -32.23 -6.59
CA ILE A 345 6.84 -30.78 -6.81
C ILE A 345 6.08 -30.31 -8.06
N ALA A 346 6.24 -30.99 -9.20
CA ALA A 346 5.55 -30.63 -10.43
C ALA A 346 4.01 -30.63 -10.27
N LYS A 347 3.46 -31.59 -9.53
CA LYS A 347 2.01 -31.66 -9.24
C LYS A 347 1.54 -30.49 -8.38
N LEU A 348 2.36 -30.05 -7.42
CA LEU A 348 2.00 -28.95 -6.52
C LEU A 348 1.87 -27.61 -7.26
N GLY A 349 2.76 -27.33 -8.21
CA GLY A 349 2.72 -26.11 -9.03
C GLY A 349 1.77 -26.18 -10.24
N ARG A 350 1.11 -27.31 -10.49
CA ARG A 350 0.23 -27.47 -11.66
C ARG A 350 -1.14 -26.82 -11.38
N ALA A 351 -1.43 -25.73 -12.11
CA ALA A 351 -2.72 -25.03 -12.05
C ALA A 351 -3.82 -25.78 -12.81
N ASN A 352 -3.53 -26.29 -14.02
CA ASN A 352 -4.45 -27.05 -14.86
C ASN A 352 -3.75 -28.25 -15.51
N GLU A 353 -4.52 -29.23 -16.01
CA GLU A 353 -3.97 -30.45 -16.62
C GLU A 353 -3.04 -30.18 -17.81
N HIS A 354 -3.23 -29.05 -18.52
CA HIS A 354 -2.45 -28.64 -19.68
C HIS A 354 -1.17 -27.84 -19.35
N ASP A 355 -0.91 -27.48 -18.09
CA ASP A 355 0.24 -26.67 -17.67
C ASP A 355 1.48 -27.54 -17.31
N GLU A 356 1.92 -28.43 -18.21
CA GLU A 356 2.98 -29.42 -17.87
C GLU A 356 4.40 -28.84 -17.74
N GLY A 357 4.67 -27.68 -18.33
CA GLY A 357 5.99 -27.02 -18.30
C GLY A 357 6.09 -25.82 -17.35
N ALA A 358 5.00 -25.46 -16.68
CA ALA A 358 4.93 -24.27 -15.83
C ALA A 358 4.69 -24.64 -14.36
N PHE A 359 5.25 -23.83 -13.45
CA PHE A 359 5.02 -23.92 -12.03
C PHE A 359 4.32 -22.64 -11.56
N ASP A 360 3.03 -22.76 -11.22
CA ASP A 360 2.17 -21.68 -10.76
C ASP A 360 2.23 -21.55 -9.23
N MET A 361 2.67 -20.39 -8.75
CA MET A 361 2.85 -20.13 -7.32
C MET A 361 1.52 -20.03 -6.57
N GLY A 362 0.46 -19.58 -7.25
CA GLY A 362 -0.90 -19.57 -6.70
C GLY A 362 -1.42 -20.98 -6.50
N ALA A 363 -1.21 -21.88 -7.47
CA ALA A 363 -1.57 -23.29 -7.34
C ALA A 363 -0.85 -23.96 -6.16
N LEU A 364 0.46 -23.70 -5.99
CA LEU A 364 1.21 -24.16 -4.82
C LEU A 364 0.57 -23.66 -3.52
N ALA A 365 0.32 -22.35 -3.40
CA ALA A 365 -0.23 -21.78 -2.17
C ALA A 365 -1.64 -22.33 -1.83
N ILE A 366 -2.53 -22.44 -2.82
CA ILE A 366 -3.90 -22.95 -2.64
C ILE A 366 -3.89 -24.39 -2.09
N ARG A 367 -3.00 -25.26 -2.61
CA ARG A 367 -2.90 -26.66 -2.15
C ARG A 367 -2.45 -26.81 -0.71
N PHE A 368 -1.87 -25.77 -0.14
CA PHE A 368 -1.41 -25.72 1.25
C PHE A 368 -2.16 -24.67 2.07
N ALA A 369 -3.34 -24.21 1.64
CA ALA A 369 -4.17 -23.28 2.40
C ALA A 369 -5.48 -23.92 2.86
N SER A 370 -5.86 -23.67 4.11
CA SER A 370 -7.20 -24.00 4.64
C SER A 370 -8.20 -22.87 4.40
N TYR A 371 -7.71 -21.65 4.20
CA TYR A 371 -8.53 -20.48 3.87
C TYR A 371 -7.94 -19.76 2.64
N VAL A 372 -8.75 -19.59 1.60
CA VAL A 372 -8.39 -18.90 0.36
C VAL A 372 -9.41 -17.83 0.08
N ASN A 373 -8.96 -16.59 -0.11
CA ASN A 373 -9.87 -15.46 -0.34
C ASN A 373 -9.43 -14.53 -1.49
N GLY A 374 -10.43 -13.96 -2.16
CA GLY A 374 -10.30 -12.74 -2.97
C GLY A 374 -10.39 -11.47 -2.11
N VAL A 375 -10.27 -10.31 -2.77
CA VAL A 375 -10.00 -9.00 -2.11
C VAL A 375 -11.11 -7.96 -2.31
N SER A 376 -12.23 -8.41 -2.88
CA SER A 376 -13.54 -7.78 -3.00
C SER A 376 -14.55 -8.91 -3.28
N ALA A 377 -15.86 -8.67 -3.12
CA ALA A 377 -16.87 -9.67 -3.47
C ALA A 377 -16.74 -10.09 -4.95
N ARG A 378 -16.61 -9.12 -5.86
CA ARG A 378 -16.43 -9.36 -7.30
C ARG A 378 -15.16 -10.16 -7.59
N HIS A 379 -14.06 -9.89 -6.88
CA HIS A 379 -12.86 -10.70 -7.03
C HIS A 379 -13.03 -12.13 -6.48
N GLY A 380 -13.84 -12.33 -5.44
CA GLY A 380 -14.21 -13.66 -4.95
C GLY A 380 -14.92 -14.50 -6.01
N GLU A 381 -15.81 -13.89 -6.80
CA GLU A 381 -16.47 -14.54 -7.95
C GLU A 381 -15.46 -14.93 -9.03
N VAL A 382 -14.57 -14.01 -9.42
CA VAL A 382 -13.50 -14.26 -10.40
C VAL A 382 -12.55 -15.35 -9.91
N ALA A 383 -12.13 -15.31 -8.64
CA ALA A 383 -11.27 -16.32 -8.03
C ALA A 383 -11.97 -17.69 -7.99
N THR A 384 -13.27 -17.74 -7.72
CA THR A 384 -14.06 -18.97 -7.77
C THR A 384 -14.07 -19.59 -9.17
N GLN A 385 -14.29 -18.77 -10.21
CA GLN A 385 -14.25 -19.24 -11.60
C GLN A 385 -12.88 -19.81 -11.99
N GLN A 386 -11.79 -19.20 -11.47
CA GLN A 386 -10.43 -19.59 -11.83
C GLN A 386 -9.87 -20.76 -11.02
N TRP A 387 -10.28 -20.92 -9.75
CA TRP A 387 -9.54 -21.75 -8.79
C TRP A 387 -10.39 -22.75 -8.00
N SER A 388 -11.71 -22.78 -8.19
CA SER A 388 -12.61 -23.67 -7.42
C SER A 388 -12.23 -25.15 -7.52
N HIS A 389 -11.67 -25.59 -8.66
CA HIS A 389 -11.17 -26.96 -8.85
C HIS A 389 -9.97 -27.31 -7.96
N LEU A 390 -9.17 -26.33 -7.53
CA LEU A 390 -8.06 -26.51 -6.58
C LEU A 390 -8.48 -26.28 -5.13
N ILE A 391 -9.36 -25.30 -4.89
CA ILE A 391 -9.87 -24.96 -3.56
C ILE A 391 -10.77 -26.09 -3.03
N GLY A 392 -11.53 -26.74 -3.91
CA GLY A 392 -12.56 -27.73 -3.55
C GLY A 392 -13.93 -27.11 -3.26
N GLY A 393 -14.17 -25.88 -3.72
CA GLY A 393 -15.36 -25.08 -3.45
C GLY A 393 -15.20 -23.63 -3.92
N PRO A 394 -16.17 -22.74 -3.63
CA PRO A 394 -16.02 -21.32 -3.90
C PRO A 394 -14.90 -20.70 -3.07
N ALA A 395 -14.21 -19.70 -3.63
CA ALA A 395 -13.31 -18.84 -2.87
C ALA A 395 -14.14 -17.90 -1.99
N ASP A 396 -13.67 -17.61 -0.78
CA ASP A 396 -14.25 -16.55 0.05
C ASP A 396 -13.77 -15.17 -0.44
N SER A 397 -14.28 -14.10 0.17
CA SER A 397 -13.81 -12.74 -0.04
C SER A 397 -13.64 -12.00 1.29
N VAL A 398 -12.54 -11.26 1.36
CA VAL A 398 -12.31 -10.25 2.39
C VAL A 398 -12.01 -8.95 1.64
N THR A 399 -13.00 -8.08 1.55
CA THR A 399 -12.86 -6.80 0.87
C THR A 399 -11.73 -5.99 1.47
N ASN A 400 -10.81 -5.51 0.63
CA ASN A 400 -9.72 -4.65 1.06
C ASN A 400 -10.24 -3.38 1.76
N GLY A 401 -9.38 -2.80 2.59
CA GLY A 401 -9.63 -1.49 3.18
C GLY A 401 -8.37 -0.62 3.17
N VAL A 402 -8.49 0.54 3.81
CA VAL A 402 -7.39 1.50 3.96
C VAL A 402 -7.22 1.92 5.41
N HIS A 403 -5.97 2.19 5.80
CA HIS A 403 -5.68 2.68 7.14
C HIS A 403 -6.05 4.17 7.24
N VAL A 404 -7.25 4.47 7.73
CA VAL A 404 -7.85 5.82 7.71
C VAL A 404 -6.89 6.89 8.25
N PRO A 405 -6.22 6.73 9.42
CA PRO A 405 -5.28 7.72 9.93
C PRO A 405 -4.07 7.99 9.03
N THR A 406 -3.63 7.01 8.21
CA THR A 406 -2.57 7.24 7.21
C THR A 406 -3.04 8.22 6.13
N TRP A 407 -4.29 8.10 5.68
CA TRP A 407 -4.72 8.62 4.38
C TRP A 407 -5.59 9.88 4.45
N ILE A 408 -6.16 10.20 5.60
CA ILE A 408 -6.89 11.46 5.74
C ILE A 408 -5.94 12.66 5.87
N GLY A 409 -6.38 13.81 5.34
CA GLY A 409 -5.67 15.07 5.53
C GLY A 409 -6.02 15.74 6.86
N HIS A 410 -5.14 16.65 7.28
CA HIS A 410 -5.22 17.32 8.57
C HIS A 410 -6.54 18.09 8.79
N SER A 411 -7.07 18.75 7.77
CA SER A 411 -8.35 19.46 7.87
C SER A 411 -9.55 18.52 8.01
N ILE A 412 -9.54 17.35 7.34
CA ILE A 412 -10.58 16.33 7.51
C ILE A 412 -10.46 15.63 8.87
N ASN A 413 -9.24 15.40 9.36
CA ASN A 413 -9.02 14.88 10.71
C ASN A 413 -9.66 15.79 11.78
N ARG A 414 -9.59 17.12 11.60
CA ARG A 414 -10.29 18.08 12.47
C ARG A 414 -11.82 17.93 12.40
N VAL A 415 -12.40 17.81 11.21
CA VAL A 415 -13.83 17.52 11.05
C VAL A 415 -14.22 16.23 11.77
N PHE A 416 -13.42 15.17 11.64
CA PHE A 416 -13.68 13.91 12.35
C PHE A 416 -13.56 14.07 13.86
N THR A 417 -12.59 14.84 14.33
CA THR A 417 -12.39 15.15 15.75
C THR A 417 -13.60 15.90 16.34
N GLU A 418 -14.12 16.89 15.61
CA GLU A 418 -15.25 17.71 16.04
C GLU A 418 -16.58 16.93 15.98
N ALA A 419 -16.79 16.11 14.95
CA ALA A 419 -18.03 15.34 14.77
C ALA A 419 -18.10 14.04 15.58
N VAL A 420 -16.99 13.30 15.68
CA VAL A 420 -16.94 11.94 16.24
C VAL A 420 -16.21 11.89 17.59
N GLY A 421 -15.29 12.82 17.84
CA GLY A 421 -14.51 12.94 19.08
C GLY A 421 -12.99 12.85 18.85
N THR A 422 -12.20 13.30 19.83
CA THR A 422 -10.72 13.29 19.77
C THR A 422 -10.10 11.89 19.70
N ASP A 423 -10.86 10.87 20.07
CA ASP A 423 -10.51 9.45 20.02
C ASP A 423 -11.17 8.74 18.82
N TRP A 424 -11.59 9.47 17.78
CA TRP A 424 -12.22 8.91 16.59
C TRP A 424 -11.51 7.69 15.96
N PRO A 425 -10.15 7.55 15.98
CA PRO A 425 -9.52 6.35 15.43
C PRO A 425 -9.99 5.07 16.13
N SER A 426 -10.26 5.12 17.44
CA SER A 426 -10.81 4.00 18.20
C SER A 426 -12.26 3.67 17.84
N HIS A 427 -12.97 4.58 17.16
CA HIS A 427 -14.35 4.40 16.70
C HIS A 427 -14.44 3.87 15.26
N LEU A 428 -13.32 3.52 14.63
CA LEU A 428 -13.29 2.88 13.29
C LEU A 428 -13.93 1.48 13.27
N THR A 429 -14.19 0.89 14.44
CA THR A 429 -14.94 -0.36 14.60
C THR A 429 -16.44 -0.14 14.89
N ALA A 430 -16.90 1.12 14.98
CA ALA A 430 -18.25 1.48 15.39
C ALA A 430 -19.00 2.29 14.31
N GLN A 431 -19.56 1.61 13.30
CA GLN A 431 -20.22 2.21 12.13
C GLN A 431 -21.19 3.36 12.48
N LYS A 432 -22.06 3.18 13.50
CA LYS A 432 -23.08 4.18 13.87
C LYS A 432 -22.51 5.55 14.26
N LYS A 433 -21.30 5.61 14.82
CA LYS A 433 -20.70 6.89 15.22
C LYS A 433 -20.39 7.79 14.03
N TRP A 434 -20.15 7.19 12.86
CA TRP A 434 -19.82 7.92 11.64
C TRP A 434 -21.03 8.59 11.00
N GLU A 435 -22.26 8.24 11.39
CA GLU A 435 -23.47 8.93 10.92
C GLU A 435 -23.48 10.42 11.30
N ALA A 436 -22.76 10.80 12.37
CA ALA A 436 -22.59 12.19 12.81
C ALA A 436 -21.98 13.11 11.74
N ILE A 437 -21.28 12.56 10.74
CA ILE A 437 -20.74 13.35 9.61
C ILE A 437 -21.85 14.02 8.80
N ARG A 438 -23.07 13.44 8.76
CA ARG A 438 -24.22 14.05 8.05
C ARG A 438 -24.62 15.39 8.64
N ASP A 439 -24.43 15.56 9.95
CA ASP A 439 -24.81 16.75 10.72
C ASP A 439 -23.75 17.87 10.69
N VAL A 440 -22.55 17.61 10.16
CA VAL A 440 -21.49 18.62 10.00
C VAL A 440 -21.99 19.76 9.10
N PRO A 441 -21.83 21.04 9.46
CA PRO A 441 -22.20 22.15 8.59
C PRO A 441 -21.53 22.05 7.20
N ASP A 442 -22.29 22.30 6.13
CA ASP A 442 -21.78 22.08 4.77
C ASP A 442 -20.57 22.97 4.44
N ASP A 443 -20.54 24.20 4.95
CA ASP A 443 -19.44 25.14 4.78
C ASP A 443 -18.18 24.66 5.49
N GLU A 444 -18.31 24.02 6.66
CA GLU A 444 -17.17 23.47 7.40
C GLU A 444 -16.46 22.35 6.61
N LEU A 445 -17.22 21.36 6.12
CA LEU A 445 -16.68 20.28 5.32
C LEU A 445 -16.10 20.79 3.99
N TRP A 446 -16.80 21.73 3.34
CA TRP A 446 -16.31 22.35 2.10
C TRP A 446 -15.00 23.11 2.29
N HIS A 447 -14.88 23.91 3.36
CA HIS A 447 -13.63 24.60 3.69
C HIS A 447 -12.51 23.63 4.03
N ALA A 448 -12.81 22.53 4.73
CA ALA A 448 -11.83 21.48 5.03
C ALA A 448 -11.27 20.84 3.76
N HIS A 449 -12.13 20.54 2.78
CA HIS A 449 -11.73 20.03 1.46
C HIS A 449 -10.91 21.06 0.66
N LEU A 450 -11.38 22.31 0.60
CA LEU A 450 -10.63 23.39 -0.06
C LEU A 450 -9.23 23.58 0.55
N ALA A 451 -9.06 23.38 1.86
CA ALA A 451 -7.74 23.43 2.49
C ALA A 451 -6.81 22.32 1.97
N GLN A 452 -7.31 21.10 1.80
CA GLN A 452 -6.53 19.99 1.21
C GLN A 452 -6.21 20.25 -0.25
N LYS A 453 -7.20 20.70 -1.03
CA LYS A 453 -7.03 21.05 -2.43
C LYS A 453 -5.97 22.13 -2.62
N ASN A 454 -6.00 23.18 -1.80
CA ASN A 454 -4.97 24.21 -1.81
C ASN A 454 -3.57 23.67 -1.45
N ALA A 455 -3.49 22.74 -0.48
CA ALA A 455 -2.22 22.09 -0.15
C ALA A 455 -1.70 21.23 -1.31
N MET A 456 -2.56 20.45 -1.94
CA MET A 456 -2.25 19.67 -3.15
C MET A 456 -1.76 20.59 -4.27
N THR A 457 -2.50 21.64 -4.63
CA THR A 457 -2.11 22.60 -5.67
C THR A 457 -0.73 23.18 -5.42
N ARG A 458 -0.42 23.62 -4.19
CA ARG A 458 0.92 24.14 -3.86
C ARG A 458 2.02 23.10 -4.09
N GLN A 459 1.80 21.86 -3.68
CA GLN A 459 2.79 20.80 -3.83
C GLN A 459 2.96 20.35 -5.28
N VAL A 460 1.87 20.27 -6.05
CA VAL A 460 1.92 19.94 -7.48
C VAL A 460 2.63 21.05 -8.26
N ARG A 461 2.31 22.33 -8.01
CA ARG A 461 3.01 23.48 -8.62
C ARG A 461 4.51 23.44 -8.32
N ARG A 462 4.89 23.11 -7.08
CA ARG A 462 6.31 22.99 -6.71
C ARG A 462 7.02 21.88 -7.47
N ARG A 463 6.37 20.73 -7.65
CA ARG A 463 6.91 19.60 -8.44
C ARG A 463 7.04 19.95 -9.92
N GLN A 464 6.00 20.54 -10.52
CA GLN A 464 6.04 21.06 -11.89
C GLN A 464 7.17 22.08 -12.06
N MET A 465 7.34 23.00 -11.11
CA MET A 465 8.42 23.99 -11.15
C MET A 465 9.79 23.32 -11.16
N ALA A 466 10.01 22.31 -10.32
CA ALA A 466 11.26 21.57 -10.27
C ALA A 466 11.53 20.78 -11.57
N GLU A 467 10.51 20.13 -12.12
CA GLU A 467 10.58 19.42 -13.39
C GLU A 467 10.91 20.36 -14.56
N PHE A 468 10.15 21.44 -14.72
CA PHE A 468 10.35 22.41 -15.80
C PHE A 468 11.71 23.12 -15.69
N SER A 469 12.17 23.39 -14.46
CA SER A 469 13.52 23.92 -14.22
C SER A 469 14.59 22.90 -14.62
N ARG A 470 14.40 21.61 -14.30
CA ARG A 470 15.28 20.51 -14.73
C ARG A 470 15.33 20.38 -16.26
N HIS A 471 14.25 20.74 -16.96
CA HIS A 471 14.18 20.77 -18.42
C HIS A 471 14.70 22.06 -19.07
N GLY A 472 15.14 23.05 -18.28
CA GLY A 472 15.66 24.32 -18.80
C GLY A 472 14.57 25.25 -19.34
N ALA A 473 13.34 25.17 -18.82
CA ALA A 473 12.25 26.06 -19.21
C ALA A 473 12.59 27.54 -18.98
N SER A 474 12.08 28.42 -19.85
CA SER A 474 12.32 29.86 -19.76
C SER A 474 11.65 30.47 -18.51
N PRO A 475 12.13 31.63 -18.02
CA PRO A 475 11.48 32.33 -16.91
C PRO A 475 9.99 32.63 -17.12
N ASP A 476 9.55 32.83 -18.37
CA ASP A 476 8.13 33.03 -18.72
C ASP A 476 7.30 31.78 -18.46
N VAL A 477 7.76 30.62 -18.92
CA VAL A 477 7.09 29.34 -18.67
C VAL A 477 7.04 29.04 -17.17
N LEU A 478 8.14 29.30 -16.44
CA LEU A 478 8.17 29.12 -14.99
C LEU A 478 7.21 30.09 -14.26
N ARG A 479 6.98 31.30 -14.78
CA ARG A 479 5.96 32.20 -14.26
C ARG A 479 4.56 31.63 -14.45
N GLU A 480 4.23 31.09 -15.63
CA GLU A 480 2.93 30.47 -15.88
C GLU A 480 2.64 29.30 -14.93
N VAL A 481 3.65 28.47 -14.59
CA VAL A 481 3.48 27.35 -13.64
C VAL A 481 3.02 27.84 -12.26
N ARG A 482 3.34 29.08 -11.86
CA ARG A 482 2.90 29.64 -10.57
C ARG A 482 1.38 29.82 -10.50
N ASP A 483 0.74 30.04 -11.64
CA ASP A 483 -0.69 30.37 -11.76
C ASP A 483 -1.54 29.18 -12.25
N MET A 484 -0.91 28.08 -12.69
CA MET A 484 -1.58 26.83 -13.10
C MET A 484 -2.33 26.13 -11.95
N LEU A 485 -3.27 25.22 -12.24
CA LEU A 485 -4.05 24.50 -11.21
C LEU A 485 -4.78 25.39 -10.19
N PRO A 486 -5.53 26.43 -10.62
CA PRO A 486 -6.30 27.23 -9.69
C PRO A 486 -7.33 26.35 -8.93
N ALA A 487 -7.44 26.57 -7.62
CA ALA A 487 -8.16 25.68 -6.70
C ALA A 487 -9.70 25.82 -6.77
N ASP A 488 -10.20 26.85 -7.43
CA ASP A 488 -11.62 27.09 -7.68
C ASP A 488 -12.20 26.20 -8.80
N ARG A 489 -11.35 25.61 -9.63
CA ARG A 489 -11.72 24.71 -10.74
C ARG A 489 -11.97 23.28 -10.31
N LEU A 490 -12.93 22.61 -10.94
CA LEU A 490 -13.15 21.16 -10.76
C LEU A 490 -11.89 20.39 -11.16
N THR A 491 -11.32 19.64 -10.21
CA THR A 491 -10.08 18.88 -10.35
C THR A 491 -10.36 17.39 -10.29
N ILE A 492 -10.08 16.70 -11.39
CA ILE A 492 -10.27 15.27 -11.54
C ILE A 492 -8.91 14.57 -11.50
N GLY A 493 -8.74 13.66 -10.54
CA GLY A 493 -7.51 12.90 -10.33
C GLY A 493 -7.54 11.53 -10.99
N PHE A 494 -6.44 11.15 -11.62
CA PHE A 494 -6.15 9.78 -12.06
C PHE A 494 -4.74 9.41 -11.61
N ALA A 495 -4.60 8.60 -10.56
CA ALA A 495 -3.28 8.10 -10.15
C ALA A 495 -3.23 6.59 -9.87
N ARG A 496 -2.39 5.88 -10.63
CA ARG A 496 -2.25 4.42 -10.56
C ARG A 496 -1.07 3.93 -11.41
N ARG A 497 -0.77 2.64 -11.34
CA ARG A 497 0.11 1.99 -12.32
C ARG A 497 -0.43 2.21 -13.74
N PHE A 498 0.43 2.68 -14.64
CA PHE A 498 0.11 2.74 -16.07
C PHE A 498 0.25 1.34 -16.66
N ALA A 499 -0.88 0.79 -17.09
CA ALA A 499 -1.02 -0.48 -17.79
C ALA A 499 -2.20 -0.38 -18.76
N THR A 500 -2.18 -1.12 -19.85
CA THR A 500 -3.18 -1.00 -20.93
C THR A 500 -4.61 -1.23 -20.44
N TYR A 501 -4.83 -2.20 -19.55
CA TYR A 501 -6.16 -2.48 -19.00
C TYR A 501 -6.70 -1.41 -18.05
N LYS A 502 -5.86 -0.48 -17.56
CA LYS A 502 -6.29 0.63 -16.70
C LYS A 502 -6.86 1.82 -17.50
N ARG A 503 -6.78 1.78 -18.83
CA ARG A 503 -7.37 2.73 -19.79
C ARG A 503 -7.13 4.21 -19.47
N ALA A 504 -5.89 4.60 -19.16
CA ALA A 504 -5.52 6.00 -18.94
C ALA A 504 -5.92 6.93 -20.11
N THR A 505 -6.01 6.39 -21.33
CA THR A 505 -6.38 7.10 -22.56
C THR A 505 -7.87 7.05 -22.91
N LEU A 506 -8.75 6.45 -22.09
CA LEU A 506 -10.20 6.42 -22.38
C LEU A 506 -10.77 7.83 -22.52
N LEU A 507 -10.39 8.72 -21.61
CA LEU A 507 -10.73 10.16 -21.65
C LEU A 507 -10.13 10.86 -22.88
N LEU A 508 -9.16 10.25 -23.58
CA LEU A 508 -8.46 10.88 -24.70
C LEU A 508 -9.03 10.46 -26.07
N GLN A 509 -10.12 9.69 -26.09
CA GLN A 509 -10.73 9.19 -27.33
C GLN A 509 -11.43 10.29 -28.14
N ASP A 510 -12.07 11.26 -27.47
CA ASP A 510 -12.79 12.38 -28.09
C ASP A 510 -12.17 13.71 -27.63
N LEU A 511 -11.06 14.08 -28.27
CA LEU A 511 -10.32 15.30 -27.92
C LEU A 511 -11.16 16.58 -28.06
N PRO A 512 -12.00 16.77 -29.10
CA PRO A 512 -12.88 17.93 -29.18
C PRO A 512 -13.83 18.07 -28.00
N ARG A 513 -14.48 16.97 -27.58
CA ARG A 513 -15.41 16.98 -26.44
C ARG A 513 -14.67 17.22 -25.13
N LEU A 514 -13.53 16.56 -24.93
CA LEU A 514 -12.67 16.80 -23.77
C LEU A 514 -12.21 18.27 -23.69
N GLN A 515 -11.76 18.85 -24.80
CA GLN A 515 -11.35 20.26 -24.85
C GLN A 515 -12.50 21.19 -24.46
N ALA A 516 -13.71 20.95 -24.97
CA ALA A 516 -14.89 21.75 -24.66
C ALA A 516 -15.23 21.72 -23.16
N ILE A 517 -15.12 20.56 -22.51
CA ILE A 517 -15.32 20.41 -21.06
C ILE A 517 -14.24 21.16 -20.28
N MET A 518 -12.97 20.97 -20.62
CA MET A 518 -11.85 21.56 -19.89
C MET A 518 -11.83 23.09 -19.98
N THR A 519 -12.09 23.63 -21.16
CA THR A 519 -11.91 25.06 -21.47
C THR A 519 -13.19 25.88 -21.36
N ASN A 520 -14.26 25.31 -20.82
CA ASN A 520 -15.51 26.05 -20.59
C ASN A 520 -15.24 27.29 -19.71
N PRO A 521 -15.60 28.51 -20.14
CA PRO A 521 -15.26 29.74 -19.42
C PRO A 521 -16.00 29.91 -18.09
N GLU A 522 -17.19 29.29 -17.96
CA GLU A 522 -18.00 29.35 -16.74
C GLU A 522 -17.73 28.17 -15.81
N ARG A 523 -17.42 27.00 -16.39
CA ARG A 523 -17.29 25.72 -15.67
C ARG A 523 -16.02 24.96 -16.06
N PRO A 524 -14.82 25.54 -15.88
CA PRO A 524 -13.56 24.98 -16.37
C PRO A 524 -13.10 23.74 -15.58
N VAL A 525 -12.75 22.66 -16.27
CA VAL A 525 -12.27 21.42 -15.64
C VAL A 525 -10.75 21.28 -15.81
N GLN A 526 -10.09 20.68 -14.81
CA GLN A 526 -8.69 20.29 -14.88
C GLN A 526 -8.47 18.84 -14.44
N PHE A 527 -7.47 18.19 -15.04
CA PHE A 527 -7.13 16.79 -14.84
C PHE A 527 -5.68 16.65 -14.35
N ILE A 528 -5.47 15.83 -13.32
CA ILE A 528 -4.14 15.49 -12.81
C ILE A 528 -3.91 13.99 -12.97
N PHE A 529 -2.97 13.63 -13.83
CA PHE A 529 -2.48 12.28 -14.01
C PHE A 529 -1.21 12.06 -13.18
N ALA A 530 -1.06 10.89 -12.56
CA ALA A 530 0.19 10.49 -11.91
C ALA A 530 0.34 8.97 -11.93
N GLY A 531 1.57 8.47 -12.05
CA GLY A 531 1.78 7.03 -12.02
C GLY A 531 3.04 6.57 -12.71
N LYS A 532 3.37 5.30 -12.48
CA LYS A 532 4.55 4.63 -13.02
C LYS A 532 4.12 3.49 -13.94
N ALA A 533 4.80 3.34 -15.06
CA ALA A 533 4.74 2.14 -15.88
C ALA A 533 5.86 1.18 -15.45
N HIS A 534 5.61 -0.13 -15.53
CA HIS A 534 6.65 -1.10 -15.23
C HIS A 534 7.80 -0.96 -16.24
N PRO A 535 9.09 -1.09 -15.86
CA PRO A 535 10.21 -0.88 -16.78
C PRO A 535 10.17 -1.78 -18.03
N ALA A 536 9.58 -2.97 -17.91
CA ALA A 536 9.36 -3.91 -19.02
C ALA A 536 8.03 -3.73 -19.76
N ASP A 537 7.14 -2.84 -19.29
CA ASP A 537 5.83 -2.57 -19.91
C ASP A 537 5.96 -1.36 -20.84
N THR A 538 6.27 -1.64 -22.11
CA THR A 538 6.41 -0.60 -23.15
C THR A 538 5.07 0.08 -23.46
N GLY A 539 3.96 -0.66 -23.40
CA GLY A 539 2.61 -0.12 -23.59
C GLY A 539 2.24 0.89 -22.51
N GLY A 540 2.51 0.58 -21.23
CA GLY A 540 2.33 1.52 -20.12
C GLY A 540 3.17 2.79 -20.25
N GLN A 541 4.42 2.67 -20.71
CA GLN A 541 5.31 3.82 -20.94
C GLN A 541 4.81 4.71 -22.08
N GLU A 542 4.27 4.11 -23.15
CA GLU A 542 3.67 4.83 -24.26
C GLU A 542 2.42 5.62 -23.82
N LEU A 543 1.59 5.06 -22.93
CA LEU A 543 0.45 5.78 -22.35
C LEU A 543 0.89 7.02 -21.58
N ILE A 544 1.98 6.94 -20.79
CA ILE A 544 2.54 8.11 -20.09
C ILE A 544 2.99 9.15 -21.10
N ARG A 545 3.78 8.74 -22.10
CA ARG A 545 4.26 9.62 -23.17
C ARG A 545 3.10 10.38 -23.83
N ARG A 546 2.02 9.67 -24.17
CA ARG A 546 0.84 10.26 -24.79
C ARG A 546 0.15 11.30 -23.91
N VAL A 547 -0.01 11.04 -22.61
CA VAL A 547 -0.61 12.00 -21.66
C VAL A 547 0.25 13.26 -21.55
N VAL A 548 1.58 13.10 -21.47
CA VAL A 548 2.53 14.22 -21.37
C VAL A 548 2.56 15.04 -22.66
N GLU A 549 2.53 14.40 -23.84
CA GLU A 549 2.43 15.12 -25.12
C GLU A 549 1.16 15.96 -25.19
N LEU A 550 0.02 15.42 -24.73
CA LEU A 550 -1.25 16.15 -24.73
C LEU A 550 -1.23 17.31 -23.74
N SER A 551 -0.63 17.15 -22.55
CA SER A 551 -0.56 18.22 -21.55
C SER A 551 0.24 19.43 -22.00
N GLN A 552 1.15 19.24 -22.97
CA GLN A 552 1.96 20.30 -23.55
C GLN A 552 1.27 21.03 -24.72
N ARG A 553 0.16 20.52 -25.25
CA ARG A 553 -0.54 21.16 -26.37
C ARG A 553 -1.22 22.46 -25.95
N PRO A 554 -1.24 23.51 -26.81
CA PRO A 554 -1.84 24.80 -26.48
C PRO A 554 -3.28 24.72 -25.98
N GLU A 555 -4.09 23.83 -26.56
CA GLU A 555 -5.51 23.65 -26.24
C GLU A 555 -5.77 22.98 -24.88
N PHE A 556 -4.79 22.26 -24.31
CA PHE A 556 -4.91 21.58 -23.01
C PHE A 556 -4.02 22.20 -21.91
N ARG A 557 -3.16 23.15 -22.29
CA ARG A 557 -2.23 23.83 -21.38
C ARG A 557 -3.01 24.52 -20.25
N GLY A 558 -2.60 24.26 -19.01
CA GLY A 558 -3.28 24.82 -17.82
C GLY A 558 -4.53 24.04 -17.38
N HIS A 559 -4.87 22.96 -18.08
CA HIS A 559 -6.01 22.09 -17.74
C HIS A 559 -5.61 20.61 -17.61
N LEU A 560 -4.60 20.12 -18.32
CA LEU A 560 -4.09 18.75 -18.20
C LEU A 560 -2.70 18.74 -17.57
N PHE A 561 -2.49 17.93 -16.54
CA PHE A 561 -1.23 17.87 -15.80
C PHE A 561 -0.78 16.42 -15.61
N PHE A 562 0.53 16.19 -15.65
CA PHE A 562 1.14 14.92 -15.30
C PHE A 562 2.14 15.14 -14.17
N VAL A 563 2.03 14.38 -13.08
CA VAL A 563 2.93 14.48 -11.91
C VAL A 563 3.85 13.26 -11.89
N GLU A 564 5.15 13.50 -12.03
CA GLU A 564 6.17 12.45 -11.96
C GLU A 564 6.39 11.90 -10.54
N ASP A 565 6.94 10.69 -10.49
CA ASP A 565 7.36 9.96 -9.28
C ASP A 565 6.23 9.73 -8.26
N TYR A 566 5.11 9.20 -8.76
CA TYR A 566 4.00 8.78 -7.91
C TYR A 566 4.45 7.81 -6.80
N ASP A 567 4.27 8.24 -5.55
CA ASP A 567 4.54 7.51 -4.32
C ASP A 567 3.43 7.76 -3.29
N MET A 568 3.58 7.28 -2.05
CA MET A 568 2.57 7.47 -1.01
C MET A 568 2.33 8.94 -0.66
N ALA A 569 3.34 9.81 -0.76
CA ALA A 569 3.14 11.24 -0.49
C ALA A 569 2.32 11.88 -1.60
N VAL A 570 2.62 11.59 -2.87
CA VAL A 570 1.79 12.05 -4.00
C VAL A 570 0.38 11.45 -3.89
N GLY A 571 0.26 10.17 -3.55
CA GLY A 571 -1.01 9.50 -3.30
C GLY A 571 -1.87 10.24 -2.29
N ARG A 572 -1.34 10.54 -1.10
CA ARG A 572 -2.06 11.28 -0.04
C ARG A 572 -2.51 12.67 -0.50
N LEU A 573 -1.65 13.38 -1.23
CA LEU A 573 -1.98 14.70 -1.76
C LEU A 573 -3.14 14.64 -2.77
N LEU A 574 -3.09 13.69 -3.71
CA LEU A 574 -4.08 13.60 -4.77
C LEU A 574 -5.42 13.03 -4.26
N THR A 575 -5.41 11.98 -3.44
CA THR A 575 -6.67 11.42 -2.90
C THR A 575 -7.32 12.35 -1.88
N GLY A 576 -6.56 13.24 -1.25
CA GLY A 576 -7.13 14.25 -0.34
C GLY A 576 -7.54 15.56 -1.03
N GLY A 577 -6.96 15.91 -2.18
CA GLY A 577 -7.14 17.22 -2.80
C GLY A 577 -7.94 17.26 -4.10
N CYS A 578 -8.09 16.13 -4.81
CA CYS A 578 -8.94 16.06 -5.99
C CYS A 578 -10.42 16.05 -5.59
N ASP A 579 -11.26 16.74 -6.36
CA ASP A 579 -12.70 16.75 -6.10
C ASP A 579 -13.35 15.43 -6.58
N VAL A 580 -12.83 14.89 -7.70
CA VAL A 580 -13.27 13.61 -8.28
C VAL A 580 -12.09 12.67 -8.47
N TRP A 581 -12.27 11.41 -8.10
CA TRP A 581 -11.33 10.33 -8.37
C TRP A 581 -11.82 9.45 -9.53
N LEU A 582 -11.08 9.45 -10.64
CA LEU A 582 -11.45 8.73 -11.85
C LEU A 582 -10.92 7.28 -11.81
N ASN A 583 -11.80 6.31 -12.04
CA ASN A 583 -11.47 4.90 -12.09
C ASN A 583 -12.12 4.15 -13.27
N ASN A 584 -11.33 3.81 -14.27
CA ASN A 584 -11.85 3.25 -15.53
C ASN A 584 -11.10 1.99 -16.04
N PRO A 585 -10.69 1.03 -15.20
CA PRO A 585 -10.12 -0.23 -15.71
C PRO A 585 -11.13 -0.99 -16.57
N VAL A 586 -10.66 -1.92 -17.40
CA VAL A 586 -11.52 -2.86 -18.14
C VAL A 586 -12.11 -3.86 -17.14
N PRO A 587 -13.43 -3.98 -16.98
CA PRO A 587 -14.01 -5.02 -16.12
C PRO A 587 -13.76 -6.43 -16.68
N PRO A 588 -13.58 -7.47 -15.84
CA PRO A 588 -13.40 -7.46 -14.39
C PRO A 588 -11.91 -7.48 -13.99
N LYS A 589 -11.06 -6.66 -14.63
CA LYS A 589 -9.60 -6.68 -14.43
C LYS A 589 -9.14 -5.85 -13.24
N GLU A 590 -10.06 -5.30 -12.44
CA GLU A 590 -9.77 -4.70 -11.14
C GLU A 590 -10.16 -5.65 -10.00
N ALA A 591 -9.19 -6.18 -9.27
CA ALA A 591 -9.50 -7.03 -8.11
C ALA A 591 -10.14 -6.23 -6.96
N SER A 592 -9.78 -4.95 -6.77
CA SER A 592 -10.32 -4.11 -5.71
C SER A 592 -10.14 -2.62 -6.06
N GLY A 593 -9.10 -1.96 -5.56
CA GLY A 593 -8.78 -0.56 -5.91
C GLY A 593 -8.84 0.41 -4.73
N THR A 594 -7.94 0.26 -3.76
CA THR A 594 -7.94 1.03 -2.51
C THR A 594 -7.80 2.56 -2.66
N SER A 595 -7.37 3.06 -3.83
CA SER A 595 -7.26 4.51 -4.06
C SER A 595 -8.59 5.26 -4.03
N GLY A 596 -9.68 4.64 -4.52
CA GLY A 596 -11.01 5.24 -4.47
C GLY A 596 -11.54 5.36 -3.05
N MET A 597 -11.27 4.35 -2.21
CA MET A 597 -11.61 4.34 -0.78
C MET A 597 -10.94 5.53 -0.05
N LYS A 598 -9.66 5.80 -0.33
CA LYS A 598 -8.92 6.93 0.25
C LYS A 598 -9.53 8.27 -0.13
N SER A 599 -9.96 8.40 -1.39
CA SER A 599 -10.63 9.60 -1.88
C SER A 599 -11.95 9.81 -1.14
N SER A 600 -12.81 8.79 -1.07
CA SER A 600 -14.10 8.89 -0.39
C SER A 600 -13.98 9.28 1.08
N MET A 601 -13.00 8.74 1.79
CA MET A 601 -12.75 9.07 3.20
C MET A 601 -12.25 10.50 3.43
N ASN A 602 -11.75 11.18 2.38
CA ASN A 602 -11.44 12.61 2.40
C ASN A 602 -12.60 13.46 1.85
N GLY A 603 -13.75 12.86 1.54
CA GLY A 603 -14.88 13.55 0.91
C GLY A 603 -14.76 13.72 -0.61
N GLY A 604 -13.73 13.18 -1.26
CA GLY A 604 -13.63 13.20 -2.73
C GLY A 604 -14.56 12.17 -3.36
N LEU A 605 -15.26 12.54 -4.44
CA LEU A 605 -16.27 11.70 -5.08
C LEU A 605 -15.66 10.77 -6.13
N ASN A 606 -16.18 9.56 -6.27
CA ASN A 606 -15.69 8.63 -7.30
C ASN A 606 -16.48 8.76 -8.60
N LEU A 607 -15.79 8.68 -9.72
CA LEU A 607 -16.35 8.49 -11.05
C LEU A 607 -15.74 7.22 -11.62
N SER A 608 -16.48 6.12 -11.58
CA SER A 608 -15.90 4.79 -11.76
C SER A 608 -16.73 3.87 -12.65
N VAL A 609 -16.08 2.89 -13.28
CA VAL A 609 -16.78 1.70 -13.77
C VAL A 609 -17.25 0.83 -12.60
N PRO A 610 -18.31 0.01 -12.77
CA PRO A 610 -18.70 -0.96 -11.76
C PRO A 610 -17.72 -2.14 -11.80
N ASP A 611 -16.55 -2.00 -11.19
CA ASP A 611 -15.56 -3.07 -11.04
C ASP A 611 -14.72 -2.88 -9.77
N GLY A 612 -14.07 -3.96 -9.33
CA GLY A 612 -13.30 -3.99 -8.09
C GLY A 612 -14.13 -3.57 -6.88
N TRP A 613 -13.61 -2.67 -6.06
CA TRP A 613 -14.29 -2.22 -4.84
C TRP A 613 -15.55 -1.38 -5.13
N TRP A 614 -15.59 -0.70 -6.28
CA TRP A 614 -16.71 0.18 -6.60
C TRP A 614 -17.99 -0.60 -6.87
N ALA A 615 -17.87 -1.86 -7.30
CA ALA A 615 -19.02 -2.75 -7.49
C ALA A 615 -19.84 -2.96 -6.20
N GLU A 616 -19.19 -2.94 -5.04
CA GLU A 616 -19.84 -3.12 -3.72
C GLU A 616 -19.92 -1.82 -2.90
N GLY A 617 -19.11 -0.80 -3.25
CA GLY A 617 -19.09 0.50 -2.55
C GLY A 617 -19.92 1.60 -3.20
N ALA A 618 -20.45 1.40 -4.41
CA ALA A 618 -21.28 2.40 -5.07
C ALA A 618 -22.67 2.49 -4.43
N HIS A 619 -23.06 3.71 -4.04
CA HIS A 619 -24.43 4.08 -3.70
C HIS A 619 -24.92 5.06 -4.78
N PRO A 620 -25.57 4.58 -5.85
CA PRO A 620 -25.90 5.38 -7.02
C PRO A 620 -26.61 6.69 -6.66
N GLY A 621 -26.05 7.81 -7.13
CA GLY A 621 -26.57 9.16 -6.88
C GLY A 621 -26.31 9.71 -5.47
N GLN A 622 -25.59 8.99 -4.61
CA GLN A 622 -25.30 9.42 -3.24
C GLN A 622 -23.81 9.68 -3.01
N ASN A 623 -22.91 8.76 -3.39
CA ASN A 623 -21.49 8.86 -3.03
C ASN A 623 -20.52 8.92 -4.24
N GLY A 624 -21.07 9.06 -5.45
CA GLY A 624 -20.32 9.15 -6.69
C GLY A 624 -21.16 8.74 -7.89
N TRP A 625 -20.48 8.45 -8.99
CA TRP A 625 -21.09 8.11 -10.27
C TRP A 625 -20.49 6.86 -10.89
N THR A 626 -21.35 6.09 -11.55
CA THR A 626 -20.99 4.87 -12.27
C THR A 626 -21.23 5.04 -13.76
N PHE A 627 -20.25 4.72 -14.61
CA PHE A 627 -20.42 4.61 -16.06
C PHE A 627 -20.08 3.21 -16.55
N GLY A 628 -20.64 2.83 -17.70
CA GLY A 628 -20.52 1.48 -18.23
C GLY A 628 -21.55 0.53 -17.61
N PRO A 629 -21.89 -0.57 -18.30
CA PRO A 629 -22.81 -1.59 -17.77
C PRO A 629 -22.16 -2.38 -16.63
N ASP A 630 -22.98 -2.86 -15.69
CA ASP A 630 -22.56 -3.78 -14.64
C ASP A 630 -22.49 -5.23 -15.15
N GLY A 631 -21.51 -6.00 -14.67
CA GLY A 631 -21.29 -7.40 -15.03
C GLY A 631 -19.83 -7.75 -15.31
N LEU A 632 -19.57 -9.04 -15.51
CA LEU A 632 -18.24 -9.59 -15.82
C LEU A 632 -17.92 -9.58 -17.32
N GLU A 633 -18.90 -9.30 -18.17
CA GLU A 633 -18.71 -9.32 -19.63
C GLU A 633 -18.00 -8.04 -20.11
N PRO A 634 -16.90 -8.15 -20.88
CA PRO A 634 -16.24 -7.00 -21.46
C PRO A 634 -17.17 -6.23 -22.40
N HIS A 635 -17.14 -4.90 -22.29
CA HIS A 635 -17.85 -3.98 -23.17
C HIS A 635 -16.88 -3.02 -23.86
N GLY A 636 -17.31 -2.44 -24.99
CA GLY A 636 -16.45 -1.63 -25.85
C GLY A 636 -16.11 -0.26 -25.26
N ASP A 637 -14.87 0.19 -25.46
CA ASP A 637 -14.38 1.47 -24.94
C ASP A 637 -15.21 2.68 -25.42
N ASP A 638 -15.78 2.64 -26.64
CA ASP A 638 -16.60 3.73 -27.17
C ASP A 638 -17.86 3.99 -26.31
N SER A 639 -18.48 2.93 -25.81
CA SER A 639 -19.65 3.02 -24.94
C SER A 639 -19.29 3.62 -23.58
N ASP A 640 -18.17 3.17 -23.01
CA ASP A 640 -17.69 3.67 -21.71
C ASP A 640 -17.24 5.13 -21.79
N ALA A 641 -16.51 5.49 -22.84
CA ALA A 641 -16.14 6.88 -23.10
C ALA A 641 -17.38 7.75 -23.27
N GLY A 642 -18.37 7.30 -24.05
CA GLY A 642 -19.65 7.98 -24.21
C GLY A 642 -20.39 8.20 -22.88
N GLY A 643 -20.46 7.18 -22.03
CA GLY A 643 -21.05 7.26 -20.69
C GLY A 643 -20.29 8.21 -19.76
N LEU A 644 -18.95 8.10 -19.75
CA LEU A 644 -18.07 8.96 -18.98
C LEU A 644 -18.27 10.44 -19.31
N TYR A 645 -18.23 10.80 -20.60
CA TYR A 645 -18.46 12.18 -21.00
C TYR A 645 -19.87 12.68 -20.69
N SER A 646 -20.88 11.83 -20.84
CA SER A 646 -22.26 12.21 -20.55
C SER A 646 -22.46 12.54 -19.07
N LEU A 647 -21.85 11.77 -18.16
CA LEU A 647 -21.86 12.09 -16.73
C LEU A 647 -21.09 13.38 -16.44
N LEU A 648 -19.93 13.59 -17.07
CA LEU A 648 -19.15 14.81 -16.88
C LEU A 648 -19.97 16.05 -17.26
N GLU A 649 -20.63 16.03 -18.41
CA GLU A 649 -21.35 17.19 -18.95
C GLU A 649 -22.67 17.46 -18.23
N ASN A 650 -23.42 16.42 -17.87
CA ASN A 650 -24.80 16.57 -17.38
C ASN A 650 -24.92 16.54 -15.86
N ASP A 651 -23.99 15.86 -15.16
CA ASP A 651 -24.11 15.61 -13.72
C ASP A 651 -22.93 16.19 -12.94
N VAL A 652 -21.71 15.72 -13.22
CA VAL A 652 -20.52 16.02 -12.40
C VAL A 652 -20.14 17.51 -12.48
N VAL A 653 -19.95 18.05 -13.69
CA VAL A 653 -19.54 19.44 -13.86
C VAL A 653 -20.64 20.40 -13.39
N PRO A 654 -21.92 20.24 -13.79
CA PRO A 654 -22.97 21.11 -13.29
C PRO A 654 -23.09 21.13 -11.76
N LEU A 655 -23.05 19.98 -11.09
CA LEU A 655 -23.22 19.90 -9.63
C LEU A 655 -22.10 20.61 -8.85
N PHE A 656 -20.85 20.54 -9.32
CA PHE A 656 -19.72 21.20 -8.66
C PHE A 656 -19.81 22.73 -8.72
N TYR A 657 -20.39 23.26 -9.80
CA TYR A 657 -20.51 24.70 -10.04
C TYR A 657 -21.84 25.29 -9.60
N ASP A 658 -22.81 24.46 -9.21
CA ASP A 658 -24.04 24.89 -8.56
C ASP A 658 -23.76 25.29 -7.11
N ARG A 659 -23.49 26.57 -6.89
CA ARG A 659 -23.05 27.14 -5.62
C ARG A 659 -24.07 28.14 -5.09
N ASP A 660 -24.23 28.17 -3.77
CA ASP A 660 -25.04 29.18 -3.09
C ASP A 660 -24.35 30.56 -3.03
N GLY A 661 -25.00 31.51 -2.35
CA GLY A 661 -24.49 32.88 -2.20
C GLY A 661 -23.14 33.00 -1.48
N ASP A 662 -22.76 31.98 -0.69
CA ASP A 662 -21.50 31.91 0.05
C ASP A 662 -20.44 31.08 -0.70
N GLY A 663 -20.77 30.58 -1.90
CA GLY A 663 -19.86 29.81 -2.75
C GLY A 663 -19.75 28.33 -2.38
N VAL A 664 -20.71 27.80 -1.60
CA VAL A 664 -20.76 26.39 -1.18
C VAL A 664 -21.65 25.59 -2.14
N PRO A 665 -21.14 24.49 -2.75
CA PRO A 665 -21.94 23.63 -3.61
C PRO A 665 -22.74 22.61 -2.77
N LYS A 666 -23.92 23.00 -2.28
CA LYS A 666 -24.70 22.22 -1.30
C LYS A 666 -24.95 20.78 -1.73
N GLY A 667 -25.41 20.56 -2.96
CA GLY A 667 -25.64 19.22 -3.49
C GLY A 667 -24.37 18.37 -3.56
N TRP A 668 -23.24 18.99 -3.91
CA TRP A 668 -21.93 18.34 -3.92
C TRP A 668 -21.51 17.94 -2.49
N VAL A 669 -21.62 18.85 -1.53
CA VAL A 669 -21.23 18.59 -0.13
C VAL A 669 -22.07 17.48 0.51
N GLN A 670 -23.35 17.36 0.16
CA GLN A 670 -24.17 16.22 0.59
C GLN A 670 -23.60 14.89 0.08
N MET A 671 -23.15 14.84 -1.18
CA MET A 671 -22.48 13.65 -1.70
C MET A 671 -21.14 13.39 -1.00
N MET A 672 -20.39 14.45 -0.62
CA MET A 672 -19.14 14.30 0.12
C MET A 672 -19.37 13.64 1.48
N LYS A 673 -20.42 14.06 2.20
CA LYS A 673 -20.83 13.46 3.48
C LYS A 673 -21.16 11.98 3.31
N GLU A 674 -21.99 11.64 2.33
CA GLU A 674 -22.33 10.23 2.08
C GLU A 674 -21.12 9.41 1.63
N ALA A 675 -20.19 9.98 0.85
CA ALA A 675 -18.94 9.32 0.50
C ALA A 675 -18.10 8.96 1.73
N ILE A 676 -18.00 9.86 2.72
CA ILE A 676 -17.31 9.56 3.97
C ILE A 676 -18.06 8.47 4.75
N VAL A 677 -19.37 8.66 4.99
CA VAL A 677 -20.18 7.75 5.82
C VAL A 677 -20.22 6.33 5.27
N THR A 678 -20.42 6.19 3.96
CA THR A 678 -20.47 4.88 3.28
C THR A 678 -19.11 4.23 3.11
N SER A 679 -18.00 4.95 3.37
CA SER A 679 -16.66 4.41 3.14
C SER A 679 -15.83 4.16 4.39
N VAL A 680 -15.96 5.02 5.40
CA VAL A 680 -15.02 5.07 6.52
C VAL A 680 -15.00 3.80 7.36
N PHE A 681 -16.15 3.14 7.56
CA PHE A 681 -16.22 1.86 8.25
C PHE A 681 -16.01 0.70 7.27
N ASP A 682 -16.87 0.62 6.24
CA ASP A 682 -16.96 -0.54 5.34
C ASP A 682 -15.68 -0.78 4.52
N PHE A 683 -14.90 0.26 4.24
CA PHE A 683 -13.63 0.15 3.50
C PHE A 683 -12.41 0.56 4.33
N SER A 684 -12.50 0.50 5.67
CA SER A 684 -11.32 0.58 6.54
C SER A 684 -10.57 -0.75 6.61
N THR A 685 -9.25 -0.69 6.81
CA THR A 685 -8.50 -1.89 7.19
C THR A 685 -8.92 -2.42 8.56
N HIS A 686 -9.54 -1.61 9.43
CA HIS A 686 -10.07 -2.05 10.72
C HIS A 686 -11.15 -3.12 10.52
N ARG A 687 -12.17 -2.82 9.70
CA ARG A 687 -13.18 -3.81 9.28
C ARG A 687 -12.53 -5.01 8.60
N MET A 688 -11.61 -4.78 7.67
CA MET A 688 -10.89 -5.87 6.98
C MET A 688 -10.17 -6.83 7.93
N LEU A 689 -9.47 -6.33 8.96
CA LEU A 689 -8.74 -7.18 9.90
C LEU A 689 -9.67 -7.87 10.89
N MET A 690 -10.80 -7.26 11.26
CA MET A 690 -11.85 -7.96 12.01
C MET A 690 -12.40 -9.15 11.20
N ASP A 691 -12.63 -8.97 9.89
CA ASP A 691 -13.05 -10.07 9.00
C ASP A 691 -11.99 -11.17 8.92
N TYR A 692 -10.71 -10.82 8.71
CA TYR A 692 -9.62 -11.80 8.72
C TYR A 692 -9.52 -12.54 10.05
N ALA A 693 -9.69 -11.83 11.17
CA ALA A 693 -9.65 -12.44 12.50
C ALA A 693 -10.75 -13.49 12.67
N ALA A 694 -12.00 -13.10 12.37
CA ALA A 694 -13.17 -13.97 12.51
C ALA A 694 -13.19 -15.13 11.51
N LYS A 695 -12.88 -14.87 10.23
CA LYS A 695 -12.98 -15.86 9.15
C LYS A 695 -11.75 -16.77 9.03
N ALA A 696 -10.57 -16.30 9.42
CA ALA A 696 -9.32 -17.01 9.17
C ALA A 696 -8.42 -17.17 10.42
N TYR A 697 -7.99 -16.09 11.07
CA TYR A 697 -6.95 -16.20 12.11
C TYR A 697 -7.41 -17.00 13.33
N PHE A 698 -8.61 -16.75 13.86
CA PHE A 698 -9.13 -17.52 14.99
C PHE A 698 -9.40 -18.98 14.61
N PRO A 699 -10.12 -19.30 13.50
CA PRO A 699 -10.36 -20.68 13.10
C PRO A 699 -9.10 -21.51 12.85
N LEU A 700 -8.09 -20.95 12.15
CA LEU A 700 -6.82 -21.65 11.88
C LEU A 700 -6.03 -21.95 13.15
N THR A 701 -6.17 -21.09 14.15
CA THR A 701 -5.50 -21.25 15.44
C THR A 701 -6.14 -22.38 16.25
N THR A 702 -7.47 -22.44 16.30
CA THR A 702 -8.20 -23.50 17.02
C THR A 702 -8.03 -24.86 16.35
N ALA A 703 -8.20 -24.96 15.03
CA ALA A 703 -8.07 -26.21 14.29
C ALA A 703 -6.65 -26.80 14.37
N GLY A 704 -5.63 -25.95 14.51
CA GLY A 704 -4.24 -26.34 14.67
C GLY A 704 -3.82 -26.79 16.08
N LEU A 705 -4.74 -26.76 17.05
CA LEU A 705 -4.58 -27.31 18.41
C LEU A 705 -5.24 -28.70 18.56
N GLU A 706 -6.21 -29.03 17.68
CA GLU A 706 -6.92 -30.32 17.69
C GLU A 706 -6.21 -31.43 16.88
N GLN A 707 -5.16 -31.07 16.13
CA GLN A 707 -4.27 -31.97 15.37
C GLN A 707 -2.87 -31.96 15.96
#